data_AF-L0DKT4-F1
#
_entry.id   AF-L0DKT4-F1
#
_cell.length_a   1.000
_cell.length_b   1.000
_cell.length_c   1.000
_cell.angle_alpha   90.00
_cell.angle_beta   90.00
_cell.angle_gamma   90.00
#
_symmetry.space_group_name_H-M   'P 1'
#
loop_
_entity.id
_entity.type
_entity.pdbx_description
1 polymer ?
#
loop_
_entity_poly.entity_id
_entity_poly.type
_entity_poly.pdbx_seq_one_letter_code
_entity_poly.pdbx_strand_id
1 'polypeptide(L)'
;MIFRRTRVVLLVSTALVSVSAAWLQGADEPEEKIRDGFETPRPVWRQEQTDATINLQEHERSNRAAHSGQTSERFHFTAGVGSSFFYSYPLPQVVVRENLKVELFVRSNRVGVRLYGRVVLPKDIDPNTGQPSFVMIPGTGYENNDRWQRIELTGLSPSIERQARVLRAATRRPVDVQGAYLERVVVNLFGGEGETEVFLDDLEISPVSPEALAAFSKPEAPSPSLPAPASNPETPKSTSSSTARVKLDGMNKLLRRGPDNRDYDWFVTAISAPDADVAQISHHGFDVLAEKVDAEPDRIKEALKWGLQLMLDLDATLEGKPIEPDRMFAAANNSPFRDQVAFWNLGNHLGRAIDPEARKLELERIRAAGAALRGLPQDVSHLTTAGVDGELPLFANGPKRLSIMTISPNAWGSAQEPIDTYRFLKQRRDLTALDNPDGLFFAWLPASPPLSVQASIWGRDQPPSWGTPRVQPEQLRLFTYLALAAGYRGIGFRGDAGLTTDEGRATLIEMAFLNMEIDLCESILANAKGSIPLYDTFDPDPPILPPLGSSPTLKVVKTKEMRPHPSIKAAGIGTLDHKGTLLLVTDFAGGAQFQPSQMAKHNLNITIQAPESAQAFEISPGDVKAIDMRQRVPGGVRITLPDFGLTSLILVTTDHGMADRLLNAISGVRPRACQLAIEQARIQLRLVEETTNRLIADGHTLYNPNDPKIPRLPVGARPPNEEEKLLKLADSMIKTAQENFERMDYPLAWSEARRAGRTLRHLMFAQWSKAYGEMSKLVAPEPPKPAPTRRGRMTVDELKAEQEAARNRTPMLLMPLASPPLVSYYTLPQHYIWLDWMARSFGANLVKGGSFDNHATLESAGWINQSYQIDGITSKILSVASEDEPGQRFLKMSVEPTDKRQLDSFAPFFDFPAAAIQTPPIRVTAGQFLRISVLVQKMNPSAAGQGGLIITDSIGGEALQFRNAGSIPKFSKVVLFRRVPADGVMTVTLGLAGFGEAYFDDLKVETVEGSAPGPLDQYADNPVKRTIPGSKPAAPATGAPAPATAAGKRGVRRSPVRR
;
A
#
# COMPACT_ATOMS: atom_id res chain seq x y z
N MET A 1 31.91 -51.54 2.64
CA MET A 1 31.95 -52.62 1.62
C MET A 1 33.28 -52.55 0.88
N ILE A 2 33.78 -53.72 0.53
CA ILE A 2 35.13 -54.10 0.11
C ILE A 2 35.47 -53.65 -1.33
N PHE A 3 36.71 -53.16 -1.49
CA PHE A 3 37.66 -53.23 -2.63
C PHE A 3 37.14 -53.23 -4.09
N ARG A 4 37.80 -52.43 -4.96
CA ARG A 4 38.85 -52.94 -5.87
C ARG A 4 39.52 -51.87 -6.74
N ARG A 5 40.85 -52.02 -6.84
CA ARG A 5 41.78 -51.47 -7.84
C ARG A 5 41.32 -51.76 -9.27
N THR A 6 41.63 -50.87 -10.22
CA THR A 6 42.31 -51.26 -11.48
C THR A 6 43.05 -50.07 -12.10
N ARG A 7 44.37 -50.23 -12.26
CA ARG A 7 45.26 -49.42 -13.12
C ARG A 7 45.18 -49.96 -14.55
N VAL A 8 45.21 -49.07 -15.53
CA VAL A 8 45.59 -49.27 -16.93
C VAL A 8 46.19 -47.93 -17.37
N VAL A 9 47.29 -47.76 -18.10
CA VAL A 9 48.47 -48.57 -18.44
C VAL A 9 49.37 -47.64 -19.30
N LEU A 10 50.69 -47.91 -19.32
CA LEU A 10 51.71 -47.52 -20.32
C LEU A 10 52.04 -46.02 -20.51
N LEU A 11 53.24 -45.61 -20.95
CA LEU A 11 54.65 -46.05 -20.98
C LEU A 11 55.32 -44.98 -21.86
N VAL A 12 56.56 -44.59 -21.53
CA VAL A 12 57.66 -44.26 -22.47
C VAL A 12 57.44 -43.11 -23.46
N SER A 13 58.21 -42.02 -23.35
CA SER A 13 59.49 -41.89 -24.06
C SER A 13 60.21 -40.57 -23.79
N THR A 14 61.51 -40.75 -23.65
CA THR A 14 62.67 -39.87 -23.45
C THR A 14 63.10 -39.05 -24.67
N ALA A 15 63.71 -37.87 -24.43
CA ALA A 15 65.04 -37.43 -24.95
C ALA A 15 65.34 -36.00 -24.40
N LEU A 16 66.24 -35.77 -23.43
CA LEU A 16 67.73 -35.68 -23.44
C LEU A 16 68.30 -34.64 -24.45
N VAL A 17 68.83 -33.48 -24.00
CA VAL A 17 70.23 -33.14 -23.55
C VAL A 17 70.89 -32.22 -24.60
N SER A 18 71.47 -31.04 -24.31
CA SER A 18 72.71 -30.79 -23.54
C SER A 18 72.93 -29.27 -23.32
N VAL A 19 73.22 -28.80 -22.09
CA VAL A 19 74.54 -28.50 -21.46
C VAL A 19 75.29 -27.27 -22.01
N SER A 20 75.36 -26.18 -21.25
CA SER A 20 76.62 -25.67 -20.63
C SER A 20 76.41 -24.34 -19.90
N ALA A 21 77.05 -24.25 -18.74
CA ALA A 21 76.86 -23.25 -17.71
C ALA A 21 77.93 -22.14 -17.78
N ALA A 22 77.44 -20.90 -17.67
CA ALA A 22 77.78 -19.94 -16.63
C ALA A 22 78.92 -18.91 -16.76
N TRP A 23 78.53 -17.72 -16.25
CA TRP A 23 79.28 -16.59 -15.68
C TRP A 23 79.71 -15.43 -16.58
N LEU A 24 78.92 -14.35 -16.51
CA LEU A 24 79.29 -13.01 -16.02
C LEU A 24 77.99 -12.17 -15.92
N GLN A 25 77.28 -12.22 -14.78
CA GLN A 25 77.23 -11.17 -13.75
C GLN A 25 76.97 -9.75 -14.31
N GLY A 26 75.70 -9.40 -14.45
CA GLY A 26 75.20 -8.08 -14.09
C GLY A 26 74.60 -8.19 -12.69
N ALA A 27 75.05 -7.36 -11.76
CA ALA A 27 74.55 -7.29 -10.40
C ALA A 27 73.18 -6.60 -10.39
N ASP A 28 72.14 -7.30 -9.95
CA ASP A 28 70.95 -6.65 -9.39
C ASP A 28 71.30 -6.25 -7.95
N GLU A 29 71.18 -4.97 -7.64
CA GLU A 29 71.21 -4.47 -6.27
C GLU A 29 70.15 -5.19 -5.43
N PRO A 30 70.36 -5.43 -4.13
CA PRO A 30 69.34 -6.02 -3.27
C PRO A 30 68.20 -5.00 -3.10
N GLU A 31 67.17 -5.08 -3.94
CA GLU A 31 65.93 -4.35 -3.74
C GLU A 31 65.22 -4.87 -2.48
N GLU A 32 64.96 -3.99 -1.53
CA GLU A 32 64.17 -4.31 -0.33
C GLU A 32 62.75 -4.72 -0.73
N LYS A 33 62.26 -5.82 -0.16
CA LYS A 33 60.99 -6.44 -0.52
C LYS A 33 60.16 -6.89 0.68
N ILE A 34 58.86 -6.68 0.61
CA ILE A 34 57.89 -7.27 1.53
C ILE A 34 57.51 -8.63 0.99
N ARG A 35 57.69 -9.69 1.79
CA ARG A 35 57.30 -11.06 1.43
C ARG A 35 56.49 -11.73 2.53
N ASP A 36 55.38 -12.35 2.14
CA ASP A 36 54.62 -13.25 3.01
C ASP A 36 54.32 -14.57 2.30
N GLY A 37 54.94 -15.66 2.79
CA GLY A 37 54.71 -17.02 2.32
C GLY A 37 53.60 -17.75 3.08
N PHE A 38 52.75 -17.04 3.83
CA PHE A 38 51.49 -17.58 4.34
C PHE A 38 51.58 -18.75 5.35
N GLU A 39 52.75 -18.95 5.97
CA GLU A 39 53.05 -20.02 6.96
C GLU A 39 52.51 -19.80 8.38
N THR A 40 51.78 -18.71 8.61
CA THR A 40 51.15 -18.46 9.93
C THR A 40 49.93 -19.37 10.12
N PRO A 41 49.62 -19.85 11.34
CA PRO A 41 48.56 -20.82 11.58
C PRO A 41 47.14 -20.32 11.34
N ARG A 42 46.92 -19.01 11.15
CA ARG A 42 45.61 -18.42 10.87
C ARG A 42 45.58 -17.72 9.50
N PRO A 43 44.43 -17.71 8.80
CA PRO A 43 44.26 -16.95 7.56
C PRO A 43 44.44 -15.45 7.79
N VAL A 44 45.01 -14.73 6.81
CA VAL A 44 45.33 -13.29 6.92
C VAL A 44 44.60 -12.43 5.89
N TRP A 45 44.07 -13.01 4.80
CA TRP A 45 43.24 -12.27 3.85
C TRP A 45 41.87 -11.97 4.47
N ARG A 46 41.38 -10.75 4.28
CA ARG A 46 40.12 -10.29 4.87
C ARG A 46 39.06 -10.12 3.80
N GLN A 47 37.86 -10.61 4.07
CA GLN A 47 36.75 -10.48 3.14
C GLN A 47 36.35 -8.99 2.97
N GLU A 48 36.17 -8.57 1.72
CA GLU A 48 35.68 -7.25 1.33
C GLU A 48 34.28 -7.39 0.70
N GLN A 49 33.84 -6.38 -0.07
CA GLN A 49 32.55 -6.38 -0.75
C GLN A 49 32.40 -7.56 -1.74
N THR A 50 31.18 -8.07 -1.87
CA THR A 50 30.79 -9.12 -2.84
C THR A 50 29.43 -8.74 -3.43
N ASP A 51 29.28 -8.90 -4.73
CA ASP A 51 27.99 -8.77 -5.44
C ASP A 51 27.40 -10.15 -5.82
N ALA A 52 28.19 -11.21 -5.66
CA ALA A 52 27.77 -12.59 -5.86
C ALA A 52 27.24 -13.21 -4.56
N THR A 53 26.23 -14.07 -4.67
CA THR A 53 25.82 -14.94 -3.56
C THR A 53 26.89 -16.01 -3.36
N ILE A 54 27.68 -15.89 -2.30
CA ILE A 54 28.76 -16.84 -2.00
C ILE A 54 28.39 -17.68 -0.77
N ASN A 55 28.37 -18.99 -0.94
CA ASN A 55 28.39 -19.94 0.17
C ASN A 55 29.84 -20.34 0.44
N LEU A 56 30.52 -19.61 1.33
CA LEU A 56 31.89 -19.91 1.74
C LEU A 56 31.90 -21.12 2.68
N GLN A 57 32.42 -22.24 2.19
CA GLN A 57 32.46 -23.50 2.92
C GLN A 57 33.68 -23.54 3.85
N GLU A 58 34.86 -23.16 3.35
CA GLU A 58 36.11 -23.18 4.10
C GLU A 58 36.99 -21.97 3.74
N HIS A 59 37.55 -21.28 4.74
CA HIS A 59 38.63 -20.30 4.61
C HIS A 59 39.66 -20.60 5.69
N GLU A 60 40.75 -21.24 5.30
CA GLU A 60 41.71 -21.84 6.24
C GLU A 60 43.15 -21.73 5.75
N ARG A 61 44.09 -21.94 6.66
CA ARG A 61 45.47 -22.28 6.32
C ARG A 61 45.54 -23.76 6.02
N SER A 62 45.87 -24.12 4.79
CA SER A 62 45.80 -25.49 4.32
C SER A 62 47.15 -26.00 3.89
N ASN A 63 47.47 -27.24 4.26
CA ASN A 63 48.61 -27.99 3.73
C ASN A 63 48.23 -28.83 2.49
N ARG A 64 46.99 -28.68 1.98
CA ARG A 64 46.50 -29.42 0.81
C ARG A 64 47.24 -29.06 -0.48
N ALA A 65 47.66 -27.80 -0.60
CA ALA A 65 48.54 -27.32 -1.65
C ALA A 65 49.37 -26.16 -1.09
N ALA A 66 50.65 -26.11 -1.42
CA ALA A 66 51.53 -24.98 -1.17
C ALA A 66 52.41 -24.79 -2.42
N HIS A 67 52.76 -23.55 -2.74
CA HIS A 67 53.70 -23.21 -3.79
C HIS A 67 55.13 -23.25 -3.24
N SER A 68 55.35 -22.66 -2.07
CA SER A 68 56.59 -22.82 -1.30
C SER A 68 56.26 -23.07 0.18
N GLY A 69 57.23 -23.59 0.95
CA GLY A 69 56.99 -23.93 2.36
C GLY A 69 56.03 -25.12 2.57
N GLN A 70 55.16 -25.06 3.59
CA GLN A 70 54.26 -26.15 3.99
C GLN A 70 52.77 -25.81 3.87
N THR A 71 52.38 -24.53 3.85
CA THR A 71 50.97 -24.12 3.87
C THR A 71 50.67 -22.95 2.94
N SER A 72 49.44 -22.90 2.42
CA SER A 72 48.91 -21.72 1.70
C SER A 72 47.53 -21.32 2.25
N GLU A 73 47.03 -20.15 1.87
CA GLU A 73 45.66 -19.74 2.24
C GLU A 73 44.64 -20.30 1.25
N ARG A 74 43.69 -21.09 1.75
CA ARG A 74 42.70 -21.80 0.95
C ARG A 74 41.30 -21.21 1.14
N PHE A 75 40.60 -21.06 0.04
CA PHE A 75 39.20 -20.68 -0.06
C PHE A 75 38.44 -21.77 -0.79
N HIS A 76 37.37 -22.29 -0.19
CA HIS A 76 36.47 -23.24 -0.83
C HIS A 76 35.06 -22.71 -0.68
N PHE A 77 34.40 -22.43 -1.79
CA PHE A 77 33.09 -21.81 -1.79
C PHE A 77 32.25 -22.21 -3.01
N THR A 78 30.94 -22.11 -2.89
CA THR A 78 30.01 -22.19 -4.02
C THR A 78 29.54 -20.78 -4.36
N ALA A 79 29.82 -20.31 -5.57
CA ALA A 79 29.40 -19.01 -6.04
C ALA A 79 28.13 -19.09 -6.90
N GLY A 80 27.14 -18.25 -6.62
CA GLY A 80 26.00 -17.99 -7.50
C GLY A 80 26.32 -16.91 -8.55
N VAL A 81 25.28 -16.36 -9.16
CA VAL A 81 25.40 -15.29 -10.17
C VAL A 81 26.04 -14.04 -9.55
N GLY A 82 27.01 -13.44 -10.23
CA GLY A 82 27.66 -12.20 -9.82
C GLY A 82 28.94 -11.94 -10.61
N SER A 83 29.78 -11.00 -10.14
CA SER A 83 31.04 -10.67 -10.82
C SER A 83 32.22 -10.45 -9.87
N SER A 84 31.96 -10.33 -8.57
CA SER A 84 32.91 -9.93 -7.55
C SER A 84 32.76 -10.73 -6.26
N PHE A 85 33.89 -11.22 -5.78
CA PHE A 85 34.08 -11.80 -4.46
C PHE A 85 35.48 -11.40 -3.98
N PHE A 86 35.58 -10.24 -3.34
CA PHE A 86 36.87 -9.62 -3.03
C PHE A 86 37.42 -10.02 -1.66
N TYR A 87 38.73 -10.28 -1.60
CA TYR A 87 39.51 -10.38 -0.36
C TYR A 87 40.69 -9.41 -0.41
N SER A 88 41.05 -8.79 0.71
CA SER A 88 42.16 -7.85 0.81
C SER A 88 43.26 -8.31 1.77
N TYR A 89 44.49 -7.94 1.45
CA TYR A 89 45.67 -8.07 2.28
C TYR A 89 46.18 -6.65 2.59
N PRO A 90 46.20 -6.23 3.87
CA PRO A 90 46.62 -4.89 4.23
C PRO A 90 48.14 -4.71 4.08
N LEU A 91 48.55 -3.55 3.57
CA LEU A 91 49.96 -3.15 3.48
C LEU A 91 50.20 -1.87 4.29
N PRO A 92 51.44 -1.59 4.73
CA PRO A 92 51.84 -0.24 5.12
C PRO A 92 51.70 0.70 3.92
N GLN A 93 51.80 2.01 4.13
CA GLN A 93 51.71 2.99 3.04
C GLN A 93 52.91 2.84 2.08
N VAL A 94 52.76 2.00 1.04
CA VAL A 94 53.81 1.77 0.03
C VAL A 94 53.66 2.81 -1.07
N VAL A 95 54.53 3.82 -1.07
CA VAL A 95 54.52 4.88 -2.09
C VAL A 95 54.72 4.29 -3.48
N VAL A 96 53.85 4.67 -4.44
CA VAL A 96 53.93 4.15 -5.80
C VAL A 96 55.13 4.76 -6.54
N ARG A 97 56.07 3.91 -6.98
CA ARG A 97 57.22 4.27 -7.83
C ARG A 97 57.10 3.61 -9.20
N GLU A 98 57.89 4.07 -10.18
CA GLU A 98 57.80 3.58 -11.57
C GLU A 98 58.04 2.07 -11.73
N ASN A 99 58.86 1.46 -10.88
CA ASN A 99 59.19 0.03 -10.91
C ASN A 99 58.48 -0.81 -9.84
N LEU A 100 57.50 -0.26 -9.11
CA LEU A 100 56.76 -1.03 -8.10
C LEU A 100 55.94 -2.16 -8.74
N LYS A 101 56.15 -3.39 -8.27
CA LYS A 101 55.40 -4.58 -8.66
C LYS A 101 54.88 -5.34 -7.43
N VAL A 102 53.72 -5.98 -7.60
CA VAL A 102 53.14 -6.93 -6.66
C VAL A 102 53.00 -8.26 -7.37
N GLU A 103 53.49 -9.34 -6.78
CA GLU A 103 53.41 -10.70 -7.30
C GLU A 103 52.69 -11.59 -6.29
N LEU A 104 51.76 -12.43 -6.75
CA LEU A 104 51.04 -13.41 -5.94
C LEU A 104 50.93 -14.72 -6.71
N PHE A 105 51.22 -15.85 -6.06
CA PHE A 105 50.96 -17.16 -6.64
C PHE A 105 49.53 -17.60 -6.31
N VAL A 106 48.81 -18.01 -7.36
CA VAL A 106 47.43 -18.49 -7.25
C VAL A 106 47.32 -19.85 -7.91
N ARG A 107 46.55 -20.73 -7.28
CA ARG A 107 46.09 -21.98 -7.88
C ARG A 107 44.60 -22.11 -7.64
N SER A 108 43.81 -22.24 -8.69
CA SER A 108 42.37 -22.45 -8.60
C SER A 108 41.89 -23.50 -9.60
N ASN A 109 40.84 -24.23 -9.21
CA ASN A 109 40.13 -25.14 -10.10
C ASN A 109 39.33 -24.42 -11.21
N ARG A 110 39.29 -23.07 -11.20
CA ARG A 110 38.63 -22.23 -12.21
C ARG A 110 39.48 -21.03 -12.63
N VAL A 111 39.27 -20.59 -13.87
CA VAL A 111 39.82 -19.32 -14.38
C VAL A 111 39.03 -18.13 -13.82
N GLY A 112 39.62 -16.94 -13.83
CA GLY A 112 38.92 -15.69 -13.52
C GLY A 112 39.32 -15.00 -12.23
N VAL A 113 40.08 -15.67 -11.35
CA VAL A 113 40.71 -15.01 -10.19
C VAL A 113 41.61 -13.87 -10.68
N ARG A 114 41.47 -12.66 -10.13
CA ARG A 114 42.24 -11.49 -10.59
C ARG A 114 42.78 -10.66 -9.44
N LEU A 115 44.03 -10.19 -9.60
CA LEU A 115 44.69 -9.30 -8.66
C LEU A 115 44.30 -7.83 -8.89
N TYR A 116 44.21 -7.07 -7.82
CA TYR A 116 43.97 -5.63 -7.81
C TYR A 116 44.85 -4.96 -6.75
N GLY A 117 45.20 -3.69 -6.95
CA GLY A 117 45.79 -2.83 -5.93
C GLY A 117 44.86 -1.69 -5.58
N ARG A 118 44.58 -1.49 -4.29
CA ARG A 118 43.84 -0.32 -3.79
C ARG A 118 44.84 0.81 -3.54
N VAL A 119 44.81 1.82 -4.41
CA VAL A 119 45.72 2.97 -4.35
C VAL A 119 44.95 4.18 -3.81
N VAL A 120 45.45 4.80 -2.74
CA VAL A 120 44.86 5.99 -2.13
C VAL A 120 45.51 7.25 -2.70
N LEU A 121 44.70 8.27 -2.95
CA LEU A 121 45.08 9.58 -3.45
C LEU A 121 44.98 10.61 -2.30
N PRO A 122 46.05 10.84 -1.52
CA PRO A 122 45.97 11.55 -0.25
C PRO A 122 45.58 13.03 -0.38
N LYS A 123 45.88 13.67 -1.52
CA LYS A 123 45.57 15.08 -1.77
C LYS A 123 44.16 15.32 -2.32
N ASP A 124 43.44 14.25 -2.64
CA ASP A 124 42.10 14.31 -3.22
C ASP A 124 41.07 13.82 -2.21
N ILE A 125 40.44 14.73 -1.47
CA ILE A 125 39.39 14.39 -0.50
C ILE A 125 38.06 14.21 -1.23
N ASP A 126 37.37 13.10 -0.99
CA ASP A 126 36.02 12.86 -1.50
C ASP A 126 35.01 13.67 -0.68
N PRO A 127 34.25 14.60 -1.31
CA PRO A 127 33.31 15.47 -0.61
C PRO A 127 32.13 14.72 0.04
N ASN A 128 31.82 13.48 -0.38
CA ASN A 128 30.71 12.71 0.20
C ASN A 128 31.12 11.97 1.49
N THR A 129 32.39 11.59 1.59
CA THR A 129 32.90 10.75 2.70
C THR A 129 33.85 11.49 3.63
N GLY A 130 34.41 12.63 3.20
CA GLY A 130 35.42 13.38 3.94
C GLY A 130 36.77 12.66 4.05
N GLN A 131 36.95 11.55 3.32
CA GLN A 131 38.15 10.72 3.33
C GLN A 131 38.94 10.89 2.02
N PRO A 132 40.25 10.57 2.00
CA PRO A 132 41.00 10.50 0.75
C PRO A 132 40.38 9.51 -0.25
N SER A 133 40.28 9.92 -1.49
CA SER A 133 39.73 9.10 -2.58
C SER A 133 40.68 7.95 -2.88
N PHE A 134 40.16 6.82 -3.36
CA PHE A 134 40.97 5.68 -3.76
C PHE A 134 40.53 5.16 -5.13
N VAL A 135 41.46 4.48 -5.82
CA VAL A 135 41.21 3.81 -7.10
C VAL A 135 41.65 2.35 -7.04
N MET A 136 40.87 1.47 -7.66
CA MET A 136 41.21 0.06 -7.80
C MET A 136 41.95 -0.17 -9.11
N ILE A 137 43.21 -0.59 -9.03
CA ILE A 137 44.05 -0.84 -10.21
C ILE A 137 44.03 -2.33 -10.52
N PRO A 138 43.50 -2.76 -11.69
CA PRO A 138 43.49 -4.18 -12.07
C PRO A 138 44.89 -4.64 -12.48
N GLY A 139 45.27 -5.84 -12.00
CA GLY A 139 46.43 -6.60 -12.42
C GLY A 139 46.05 -7.77 -13.34
N THR A 140 46.98 -8.71 -13.51
CA THR A 140 46.74 -9.90 -14.33
C THR A 140 45.80 -10.89 -13.65
N GLY A 141 45.13 -11.72 -14.46
CA GLY A 141 44.21 -12.75 -14.01
C GLY A 141 44.83 -14.14 -14.11
N TYR A 142 44.22 -15.08 -13.40
CA TYR A 142 44.51 -16.50 -13.45
C TYR A 142 43.81 -17.15 -14.65
N GLU A 143 44.57 -17.86 -15.47
CA GLU A 143 44.12 -18.35 -16.79
C GLU A 143 44.25 -19.88 -16.94
N ASN A 144 45.05 -20.55 -16.10
CA ASN A 144 45.35 -21.98 -16.25
C ASN A 144 44.80 -22.79 -15.07
N ASN A 145 43.70 -23.54 -15.26
CA ASN A 145 43.09 -24.34 -14.19
C ASN A 145 44.08 -25.30 -13.49
N ASP A 146 43.93 -25.40 -12.17
CA ASP A 146 44.65 -26.29 -11.23
C ASP A 146 46.18 -26.25 -11.24
N ARG A 147 46.81 -25.21 -11.79
CA ARG A 147 48.27 -25.02 -11.74
C ARG A 147 48.62 -23.79 -10.93
N TRP A 148 49.74 -23.82 -10.21
CA TRP A 148 50.28 -22.59 -9.65
C TRP A 148 50.69 -21.65 -10.79
N GLN A 149 50.08 -20.46 -10.79
CA GLN A 149 50.35 -19.39 -11.74
C GLN A 149 50.65 -18.11 -10.97
N ARG A 150 51.68 -17.40 -11.38
CA ARG A 150 51.99 -16.08 -10.86
C ARG A 150 51.08 -15.04 -11.52
N ILE A 151 50.31 -14.32 -10.72
CA ILE A 151 49.58 -13.12 -11.15
C ILE A 151 50.26 -11.88 -10.56
N GLU A 152 50.26 -10.79 -11.31
CA GLU A 152 51.09 -9.62 -11.03
C GLU A 152 50.36 -8.30 -11.29
N LEU A 153 50.74 -7.29 -10.53
CA LEU A 153 50.33 -5.90 -10.69
C LEU A 153 51.57 -5.09 -11.05
N THR A 154 51.65 -4.65 -12.31
CA THR A 154 52.77 -3.87 -12.85
C THR A 154 52.24 -2.62 -13.55
N GLY A 155 53.11 -1.62 -13.81
CA GLY A 155 52.70 -0.40 -14.51
C GLY A 155 51.64 0.40 -13.73
N LEU A 156 51.83 0.55 -12.41
CA LEU A 156 50.90 1.24 -11.52
C LEU A 156 50.69 2.71 -11.91
N SER A 157 51.75 3.48 -12.14
CA SER A 157 51.67 4.91 -12.50
C SER A 157 50.76 5.21 -13.69
N PRO A 158 50.93 4.61 -14.89
CA PRO A 158 50.04 4.86 -16.02
C PRO A 158 48.61 4.32 -15.80
N SER A 159 48.44 3.31 -14.95
CA SER A 159 47.12 2.75 -14.63
C SER A 159 46.34 3.62 -13.64
N ILE A 160 47.03 4.24 -12.67
CA ILE A 160 46.46 5.24 -11.75
C ILE A 160 45.98 6.45 -12.52
N GLU A 161 46.78 6.99 -13.45
CA GLU A 161 46.38 8.16 -14.23
C GLU A 161 45.18 7.85 -15.15
N ARG A 162 45.09 6.63 -15.70
CA ARG A 162 43.89 6.19 -16.44
C ARG A 162 42.63 6.15 -15.56
N GLN A 163 42.71 5.57 -14.35
CA GLN A 163 41.58 5.52 -13.42
C GLN A 163 41.22 6.90 -12.87
N ALA A 164 42.22 7.75 -12.61
CA ALA A 164 42.00 9.14 -12.19
C ALA A 164 41.25 9.95 -13.27
N ARG A 165 41.53 9.73 -14.57
CA ARG A 165 40.74 10.35 -15.66
C ARG A 165 39.27 9.92 -15.64
N VAL A 166 38.99 8.65 -15.41
CA VAL A 166 37.62 8.14 -15.26
C VAL A 166 36.95 8.80 -14.06
N LEU A 167 37.65 8.90 -12.92
CA LEU A 167 37.15 9.55 -11.71
C LEU A 167 36.86 11.04 -11.93
N ARG A 168 37.75 11.78 -12.61
CA ARG A 168 37.56 13.19 -13.01
C ARG A 168 36.31 13.36 -13.89
N ALA A 169 36.08 12.45 -14.84
CA ALA A 169 34.92 12.49 -15.73
C ALA A 169 33.60 12.19 -15.00
N ALA A 170 33.58 11.18 -14.11
CA ALA A 170 32.39 10.77 -13.38
C ALA A 170 31.97 11.79 -12.29
N THR A 171 32.94 12.42 -11.62
CA THR A 171 32.70 13.32 -10.48
C THR A 171 32.77 14.80 -10.84
N ARG A 172 33.18 15.16 -12.07
CA ARG A 172 33.33 16.53 -12.57
C ARG A 172 34.22 17.44 -11.71
N ARG A 173 35.24 16.87 -11.05
CA ARG A 173 36.20 17.62 -10.21
C ARG A 173 37.66 17.31 -10.60
N PRO A 174 38.62 18.20 -10.31
CA PRO A 174 40.03 17.87 -10.45
C PRO A 174 40.41 16.77 -9.45
N VAL A 175 41.16 15.77 -9.91
CA VAL A 175 41.68 14.68 -9.06
C VAL A 175 43.20 14.75 -9.11
N ASP A 176 43.82 15.03 -7.96
CA ASP A 176 45.27 15.05 -7.78
C ASP A 176 45.79 13.64 -7.45
N VAL A 177 46.78 13.19 -8.21
CA VAL A 177 47.41 11.87 -8.05
C VAL A 177 48.74 11.92 -7.28
N GLN A 178 49.19 13.11 -6.89
CA GLN A 178 50.49 13.31 -6.25
C GLN A 178 50.51 12.67 -4.85
N GLY A 179 51.56 11.88 -4.60
CA GLY A 179 51.73 11.16 -3.33
C GLY A 179 50.89 9.89 -3.22
N ALA A 180 50.38 9.36 -4.33
CA ALA A 180 49.63 8.11 -4.35
C ALA A 180 50.43 6.95 -3.72
N TYR A 181 49.78 6.18 -2.86
CA TYR A 181 50.38 5.01 -2.21
C TYR A 181 49.42 3.80 -2.29
N LEU A 182 50.00 2.61 -2.38
CA LEU A 182 49.30 1.34 -2.32
C LEU A 182 48.99 1.03 -0.85
N GLU A 183 47.69 0.98 -0.52
CA GLU A 183 47.20 0.70 0.84
C GLU A 183 46.97 -0.80 1.05
N ARG A 184 46.46 -1.50 0.02
CA ARG A 184 46.10 -2.92 0.10
C ARG A 184 46.26 -3.63 -1.23
N VAL A 185 46.58 -4.91 -1.16
CA VAL A 185 46.41 -5.84 -2.28
C VAL A 185 45.03 -6.46 -2.17
N VAL A 186 44.30 -6.59 -3.27
CA VAL A 186 42.94 -7.13 -3.30
C VAL A 186 42.88 -8.21 -4.36
N VAL A 187 42.23 -9.33 -4.08
CA VAL A 187 42.01 -10.42 -5.04
C VAL A 187 40.51 -10.58 -5.24
N ASN A 188 40.04 -10.57 -6.49
CA ASN A 188 38.72 -11.06 -6.84
C ASN A 188 38.81 -12.58 -7.03
N LEU A 189 38.22 -13.34 -6.13
CA LEU A 189 38.18 -14.81 -6.21
C LEU A 189 37.09 -15.33 -7.16
N PHE A 190 36.22 -14.46 -7.68
CA PHE A 190 35.10 -14.87 -8.52
C PHE A 190 35.56 -15.35 -9.91
N GLY A 191 35.48 -16.65 -10.14
CA GLY A 191 35.79 -17.32 -11.42
C GLY A 191 34.57 -17.83 -12.20
N GLY A 192 33.36 -17.32 -11.88
CA GLY A 192 32.08 -17.78 -12.45
C GLY A 192 31.30 -18.73 -11.53
N GLU A 193 30.08 -19.09 -11.95
CA GLU A 193 29.09 -19.80 -11.12
C GLU A 193 29.44 -21.26 -10.84
N GLY A 194 29.31 -21.69 -9.59
CA GLY A 194 29.50 -23.05 -9.10
C GLY A 194 30.60 -23.17 -8.05
N GLU A 195 30.98 -24.41 -7.75
CA GLU A 195 31.99 -24.72 -6.75
C GLU A 195 33.38 -24.29 -7.23
N THR A 196 34.06 -23.51 -6.38
CA THR A 196 35.38 -22.94 -6.63
C THR A 196 36.28 -23.19 -5.43
N GLU A 197 37.49 -23.68 -5.70
CA GLU A 197 38.56 -23.81 -4.73
C GLU A 197 39.76 -22.97 -5.21
N VAL A 198 40.29 -22.12 -4.32
CA VAL A 198 41.40 -21.21 -4.62
C VAL A 198 42.43 -21.31 -3.50
N PHE A 199 43.70 -21.38 -3.87
CA PHE A 199 44.86 -21.32 -3.00
C PHE A 199 45.67 -20.08 -3.36
N LEU A 200 46.01 -19.26 -2.36
CA LEU A 200 46.85 -18.07 -2.49
C LEU A 200 48.15 -18.31 -1.72
N ASP A 201 49.29 -18.10 -2.38
CA ASP A 201 50.61 -18.31 -1.78
C ASP A 201 51.65 -17.29 -2.28
N ASP A 202 52.76 -17.14 -1.56
CA ASP A 202 53.92 -16.30 -1.88
C ASP A 202 53.57 -14.88 -2.39
N LEU A 203 53.08 -14.02 -1.51
CA LEU A 203 52.88 -12.60 -1.82
C LEU A 203 54.24 -11.86 -1.71
N GLU A 204 54.65 -11.18 -2.79
CA GLU A 204 55.86 -10.36 -2.84
C GLU A 204 55.57 -8.96 -3.39
N ILE A 205 56.08 -7.91 -2.72
CA ILE A 205 56.02 -6.51 -3.16
C ILE A 205 57.44 -5.96 -3.22
N SER A 206 57.84 -5.46 -4.39
CA SER A 206 59.19 -4.92 -4.63
C SER A 206 59.22 -3.85 -5.73
N PRO A 207 60.15 -2.88 -5.68
CA PRO A 207 60.92 -2.48 -4.50
C PRO A 207 60.07 -1.69 -3.50
N VAL A 208 60.35 -1.84 -2.20
CA VAL A 208 59.75 -1.01 -1.13
C VAL A 208 60.80 -0.10 -0.49
N SER A 209 60.36 0.99 0.14
CA SER A 209 61.25 1.86 0.93
C SER A 209 61.58 1.22 2.29
N PRO A 210 62.75 1.54 2.90
CA PRO A 210 63.11 1.07 4.24
C PRO A 210 62.08 1.39 5.32
N GLU A 211 61.41 2.55 5.23
CA GLU A 211 60.34 2.95 6.14
C GLU A 211 59.11 2.03 6.04
N ALA A 212 58.71 1.67 4.82
CA ALA A 212 57.60 0.76 4.59
C ALA A 212 57.95 -0.68 5.00
N LEU A 213 59.21 -1.10 4.80
CA LEU A 213 59.68 -2.41 5.25
C LEU A 213 59.70 -2.50 6.79
N ALA A 214 60.13 -1.43 7.47
CA ALA A 214 60.12 -1.35 8.94
C ALA A 214 58.70 -1.25 9.53
N ALA A 215 57.77 -0.59 8.83
CA ALA A 215 56.37 -0.48 9.23
C ALA A 215 55.54 -1.75 8.94
N PHE A 216 56.06 -2.68 8.15
CA PHE A 216 55.38 -3.93 7.82
C PHE A 216 55.36 -4.87 9.02
N SER A 217 54.20 -5.05 9.63
CA SER A 217 53.91 -6.15 10.57
C SER A 217 52.96 -7.12 9.89
N LYS A 218 53.23 -8.44 9.97
CA LYS A 218 52.32 -9.45 9.41
C LYS A 218 50.92 -9.29 10.04
N PRO A 219 49.83 -9.32 9.27
CA PRO A 219 48.49 -9.09 9.80
C PRO A 219 48.10 -10.15 10.83
N GLU A 220 47.72 -9.74 12.04
CA GLU A 220 47.19 -10.65 13.05
C GLU A 220 45.69 -10.97 12.76
N ALA A 221 45.31 -12.23 12.92
CA ALA A 221 43.96 -12.71 12.64
C ALA A 221 42.95 -12.23 13.71
N PRO A 222 41.71 -11.86 13.32
CA PRO A 222 40.67 -11.51 14.28
C PRO A 222 40.40 -12.71 15.23
N SER A 223 40.36 -12.44 16.53
CA SER A 223 40.06 -13.46 17.55
C SER A 223 38.63 -13.99 17.38
N PRO A 224 38.43 -15.31 17.23
CA PRO A 224 37.10 -15.90 17.31
C PRO A 224 36.68 -15.92 18.78
N SER A 225 35.72 -15.09 19.16
CA SER A 225 34.99 -15.25 20.42
C SER A 225 34.09 -16.48 20.30
N LEU A 226 34.46 -17.57 20.99
CA LEU A 226 33.63 -18.77 21.11
C LEU A 226 32.32 -18.46 21.87
N PRO A 227 31.17 -19.05 21.48
CA PRO A 227 29.93 -18.94 22.24
C PRO A 227 30.04 -19.69 23.57
N ALA A 228 29.72 -19.03 24.68
CA ALA A 228 29.55 -19.68 25.97
C ALA A 228 28.28 -20.56 25.96
N PRO A 229 28.26 -21.68 26.71
CA PRO A 229 27.13 -22.61 26.72
C PRO A 229 25.87 -21.96 27.30
N ALA A 230 24.74 -22.31 26.70
CA ALA A 230 23.42 -21.78 27.00
C ALA A 230 23.08 -21.85 28.50
N SER A 231 22.89 -20.69 29.10
CA SER A 231 22.15 -20.51 30.34
C SER A 231 21.14 -19.39 30.12
N ASN A 232 19.87 -19.74 30.35
CA ASN A 232 18.63 -18.97 30.44
C ASN A 232 18.47 -17.62 29.69
N PRO A 233 17.33 -17.38 29.03
CA PRO A 233 17.05 -16.13 28.34
C PRO A 233 16.78 -15.01 29.36
N GLU A 234 17.84 -14.41 29.88
CA GLU A 234 17.77 -13.04 30.39
C GLU A 234 17.90 -12.08 29.21
N THR A 235 16.87 -11.23 29.09
CA THR A 235 16.77 -10.00 28.29
C THR A 235 18.07 -9.51 27.62
N PRO A 236 18.08 -9.31 26.29
CA PRO A 236 19.26 -8.80 25.60
C PRO A 236 19.61 -7.40 26.10
N LYS A 237 20.77 -7.26 26.76
CA LYS A 237 21.38 -5.96 27.04
C LYS A 237 21.84 -5.34 25.73
N SER A 238 21.22 -4.22 25.38
CA SER A 238 21.58 -3.29 24.31
C SER A 238 23.08 -3.00 24.31
N THR A 239 23.81 -3.51 23.33
CA THR A 239 25.04 -2.88 22.84
C THR A 239 24.61 -1.70 21.96
N SER A 240 24.74 -0.49 22.51
CA SER A 240 24.43 0.76 21.80
C SER A 240 25.34 0.91 20.57
N SER A 241 24.78 0.70 19.38
CA SER A 241 25.31 1.20 18.11
C SER A 241 25.49 2.73 18.23
N SER A 242 26.66 3.26 17.88
CA SER A 242 26.94 4.71 17.92
C SER A 242 26.18 5.52 16.86
N THR A 243 25.32 4.90 16.05
CA THR A 243 24.52 5.55 15.01
C THR A 243 23.08 5.04 15.04
N ALA A 244 22.11 5.94 14.79
CA ALA A 244 20.69 5.62 14.71
C ALA A 244 20.37 4.45 13.76
N ARG A 245 19.42 3.59 14.16
CA ARG A 245 18.99 2.39 13.40
C ARG A 245 18.23 2.71 12.11
N VAL A 246 17.65 3.90 12.04
CA VAL A 246 16.89 4.40 10.88
C VAL A 246 17.40 5.79 10.56
N LYS A 247 17.57 6.07 9.27
CA LYS A 247 17.99 7.39 8.80
C LYS A 247 17.40 7.71 7.43
N LEU A 248 17.43 8.98 7.08
CA LEU A 248 17.24 9.44 5.71
C LEU A 248 18.61 9.67 5.07
N ASP A 249 18.76 9.27 3.81
CA ASP A 249 19.91 9.68 3.00
C ASP A 249 19.75 11.12 2.48
N GLY A 250 20.75 11.61 1.75
CA GLY A 250 20.73 12.95 1.14
C GLY A 250 19.64 13.17 0.08
N MET A 251 18.94 12.11 -0.35
CA MET A 251 17.87 12.13 -1.35
C MET A 251 16.51 11.75 -0.73
N ASN A 252 16.32 11.96 0.58
CA ASN A 252 15.13 11.61 1.35
C ASN A 252 14.67 10.16 1.12
N LYS A 253 15.63 9.24 0.97
CA LYS A 253 15.39 7.80 0.94
C LYS A 253 15.52 7.27 2.35
N LEU A 254 14.55 6.47 2.74
CA LEU A 254 14.55 5.87 4.07
C LEU A 254 15.40 4.61 4.06
N LEU A 255 16.32 4.55 5.01
CA LEU A 255 17.25 3.46 5.19
C LEU A 255 17.08 2.84 6.58
N ARG A 256 17.02 1.52 6.64
CA ARG A 256 17.03 0.74 7.87
C ARG A 256 18.35 -0.02 7.97
N ARG A 257 18.98 0.06 9.14
CA ARG A 257 20.20 -0.70 9.41
C ARG A 257 19.86 -2.15 9.74
N GLY A 258 20.43 -3.08 8.98
CA GLY A 258 20.28 -4.51 9.18
C GLY A 258 21.15 -5.06 10.33
N PRO A 259 20.94 -6.34 10.72
CA PRO A 259 21.76 -7.02 11.73
C PRO A 259 23.25 -7.11 11.36
N ASP A 260 23.55 -7.06 10.07
CA ASP A 260 24.90 -7.03 9.48
C ASP A 260 25.53 -5.63 9.49
N ASN A 261 24.87 -4.67 10.13
CA ASN A 261 25.29 -3.28 10.27
C ASN A 261 25.32 -2.48 8.94
N ARG A 262 24.71 -3.01 7.87
CA ARG A 262 24.55 -2.34 6.57
C ARG A 262 23.20 -1.64 6.48
N ASP A 263 23.13 -0.62 5.62
CA ASP A 263 21.89 0.11 5.36
C ASP A 263 21.16 -0.48 4.16
N TYR A 264 19.86 -0.74 4.33
CA TYR A 264 18.97 -1.25 3.30
C TYR A 264 17.86 -0.24 3.04
N ASP A 265 17.43 -0.17 1.77
CA ASP A 265 16.21 0.52 1.37
C ASP A 265 15.06 0.02 2.22
N TRP A 266 14.28 0.92 2.79
CA TRP A 266 13.20 0.54 3.67
C TRP A 266 11.88 1.18 3.24
N PHE A 267 10.88 0.34 2.98
CA PHE A 267 9.50 0.77 2.83
C PHE A 267 8.76 0.48 4.13
N VAL A 268 8.30 1.52 4.83
CA VAL A 268 7.70 1.32 6.15
C VAL A 268 6.30 0.75 6.06
N THR A 269 6.06 -0.33 6.80
CA THR A 269 4.72 -0.75 7.20
C THR A 269 4.51 -0.45 8.68
N ALA A 270 3.53 0.42 8.97
CA ALA A 270 3.22 0.85 10.32
C ALA A 270 1.80 0.46 10.72
N ILE A 271 1.55 0.31 12.02
CA ILE A 271 0.22 0.04 12.56
C ILE A 271 -0.01 0.81 13.85
N SER A 272 -1.20 1.40 13.95
CA SER A 272 -1.76 1.97 15.17
C SER A 272 -3.02 1.17 15.49
N ALA A 273 -2.97 0.30 16.48
CA ALA A 273 -4.11 -0.49 16.93
C ALA A 273 -4.08 -0.58 18.46
N PRO A 274 -4.59 0.46 19.15
CA PRO A 274 -4.65 0.48 20.61
C PRO A 274 -5.35 -0.78 21.14
N ASP A 275 -4.82 -1.34 22.22
CA ASP A 275 -5.34 -2.53 22.93
C ASP A 275 -5.38 -3.85 22.12
N ALA A 276 -4.95 -3.86 20.85
CA ALA A 276 -4.82 -5.09 20.07
C ALA A 276 -3.58 -5.92 20.48
N ASP A 277 -3.64 -7.24 20.32
CA ASP A 277 -2.55 -8.16 20.68
C ASP A 277 -1.28 -7.88 19.83
N VAL A 278 -0.22 -7.43 20.51
CA VAL A 278 1.05 -7.02 19.88
C VAL A 278 1.79 -8.21 19.27
N ALA A 279 1.69 -9.40 19.90
CA ALA A 279 2.27 -10.60 19.33
C ALA A 279 1.59 -10.92 18.00
N GLN A 280 0.25 -10.92 17.94
CA GLN A 280 -0.48 -11.14 16.69
C GLN A 280 -0.08 -10.11 15.63
N ILE A 281 0.03 -8.82 16.00
CA ILE A 281 0.49 -7.77 15.08
C ILE A 281 1.86 -8.10 14.48
N SER A 282 2.87 -8.38 15.30
CA SER A 282 4.23 -8.69 14.79
C SER A 282 4.25 -9.90 13.85
N HIS A 283 3.50 -10.96 14.16
CA HIS A 283 3.40 -12.15 13.30
C HIS A 283 2.80 -11.88 11.90
N HIS A 284 2.19 -10.72 11.67
CA HIS A 284 1.61 -10.31 10.39
C HIS A 284 2.49 -9.30 9.62
N GLY A 285 3.77 -9.17 10.00
CA GLY A 285 4.81 -8.54 9.17
C GLY A 285 4.83 -7.02 9.23
N PHE A 286 4.40 -6.41 10.34
CA PHE A 286 4.58 -4.97 10.54
C PHE A 286 5.99 -4.64 11.00
N ASP A 287 6.52 -3.50 10.54
CA ASP A 287 7.81 -3.01 11.01
C ASP A 287 7.69 -2.10 12.24
N VAL A 288 6.65 -1.26 12.27
CA VAL A 288 6.52 -0.15 13.22
C VAL A 288 5.19 -0.19 13.94
N LEU A 289 5.24 -0.16 15.28
CA LEU A 289 4.08 0.07 16.12
C LEU A 289 4.00 1.56 16.48
N ALA A 290 2.90 2.20 16.09
CA ALA A 290 2.60 3.58 16.46
C ALA A 290 1.79 3.61 17.76
N GLU A 291 2.33 4.29 18.77
CA GLU A 291 1.77 4.36 20.12
C GLU A 291 1.92 5.76 20.70
N LYS A 292 1.16 6.03 21.77
CA LYS A 292 1.35 7.26 22.53
C LYS A 292 2.66 7.19 23.32
N VAL A 293 3.32 8.34 23.53
CA VAL A 293 4.56 8.38 24.33
C VAL A 293 4.36 7.93 25.78
N ASP A 294 3.13 8.04 26.31
CA ASP A 294 2.73 7.62 27.65
C ASP A 294 2.00 6.26 27.67
N ALA A 295 2.07 5.49 26.57
CA ALA A 295 1.50 4.15 26.51
C ALA A 295 2.09 3.21 27.58
N GLU A 296 1.33 2.17 27.94
CA GLU A 296 1.72 1.22 28.97
C GLU A 296 3.11 0.60 28.68
N PRO A 297 4.08 0.69 29.60
CA PRO A 297 5.44 0.22 29.35
C PRO A 297 5.53 -1.26 28.98
N ASP A 298 4.62 -2.10 29.49
CA ASP A 298 4.63 -3.54 29.23
C ASP A 298 4.20 -3.87 27.80
N ARG A 299 3.25 -3.12 27.25
CA ARG A 299 2.88 -3.20 25.83
C ARG A 299 4.05 -2.81 24.92
N ILE A 300 4.78 -1.75 25.26
CA ILE A 300 5.98 -1.35 24.50
C ILE A 300 7.07 -2.42 24.60
N LYS A 301 7.35 -2.95 25.78
CA LYS A 301 8.32 -4.05 25.96
C LYS A 301 7.93 -5.29 25.15
N GLU A 302 6.64 -5.61 25.08
CA GLU A 302 6.14 -6.70 24.25
C GLU A 302 6.38 -6.44 22.76
N ALA A 303 6.14 -5.22 22.28
CA ALA A 303 6.43 -4.85 20.89
C ALA A 303 7.92 -5.01 20.55
N LEU A 304 8.79 -4.53 21.44
CA LEU A 304 10.24 -4.64 21.28
C LEU A 304 10.72 -6.09 21.32
N LYS A 305 10.13 -6.93 22.19
CA LYS A 305 10.41 -8.37 22.25
C LYS A 305 10.12 -9.06 20.92
N TRP A 306 9.09 -8.62 20.22
CA TRP A 306 8.68 -9.15 18.92
C TRP A 306 9.32 -8.40 17.72
N GLY A 307 10.32 -7.56 17.96
CA GLY A 307 11.14 -6.93 16.90
C GLY A 307 10.53 -5.68 16.25
N LEU A 308 9.41 -5.16 16.75
CA LEU A 308 8.79 -3.93 16.25
C LEU A 308 9.60 -2.71 16.65
N GLN A 309 9.75 -1.75 15.74
CA GLN A 309 10.23 -0.40 16.05
C GLN A 309 9.07 0.50 16.50
N LEU A 310 9.37 1.63 17.13
CA LEU A 310 8.34 2.53 17.68
C LEU A 310 8.16 3.79 16.85
N MET A 311 6.91 4.21 16.67
CA MET A 311 6.54 5.57 16.30
C MET A 311 5.77 6.18 17.47
N LEU A 312 6.39 7.09 18.21
CA LEU A 312 5.77 7.65 19.43
C LEU A 312 5.11 8.99 19.15
N ASP A 313 3.83 9.11 19.54
CA ASP A 313 3.07 10.36 19.50
C ASP A 313 3.40 11.23 20.71
N LEU A 314 4.08 12.35 20.44
CA LEU A 314 4.48 13.33 21.45
C LEU A 314 3.36 14.30 21.81
N ASP A 315 2.35 14.49 20.94
CA ASP A 315 1.22 15.40 21.20
C ASP A 315 0.15 14.76 22.10
N ALA A 316 0.24 13.44 22.32
CA ALA A 316 -0.75 12.64 23.03
C ALA A 316 -0.87 12.90 24.55
N THR A 317 0.05 13.65 25.16
CA THR A 317 0.12 13.77 26.64
C THR A 317 -0.88 14.75 27.27
N LEU A 318 -1.76 15.40 26.48
CA LEU A 318 -2.78 16.30 27.01
C LEU A 318 -4.11 16.21 26.24
N GLU A 319 -5.21 16.15 26.99
CA GLU A 319 -6.61 16.24 26.51
C GLU A 319 -6.87 17.59 25.79
N GLY A 320 -6.45 17.69 24.52
CA GLY A 320 -6.82 18.77 23.61
C GLY A 320 -6.10 20.11 23.81
N LYS A 321 -4.91 20.14 24.45
CA LYS A 321 -4.07 21.34 24.52
C LYS A 321 -2.78 21.17 23.71
N PRO A 322 -2.41 22.17 22.88
CA PRO A 322 -1.11 22.24 22.24
C PRO A 322 0.05 21.99 23.22
N ILE A 323 0.90 21.01 22.93
CA ILE A 323 2.12 20.78 23.71
C ILE A 323 3.24 21.70 23.22
N GLU A 324 3.87 22.40 24.17
CA GLU A 324 5.00 23.27 23.89
C GLU A 324 6.25 22.47 23.46
N PRO A 325 7.12 23.04 22.58
CA PRO A 325 8.28 22.34 22.03
C PRO A 325 9.22 21.75 23.09
N ASP A 326 9.46 22.48 24.18
CA ASP A 326 10.34 22.03 25.27
C ASP A 326 9.78 20.80 26.00
N ARG A 327 8.44 20.69 26.09
CA ARG A 327 7.79 19.52 26.68
C ARG A 327 7.86 18.33 25.73
N MET A 328 7.68 18.52 24.43
CA MET A 328 7.88 17.47 23.43
C MET A 328 9.32 16.95 23.48
N PHE A 329 10.30 17.85 23.54
CA PHE A 329 11.71 17.47 23.69
C PHE A 329 11.97 16.70 24.99
N ALA A 330 11.44 17.20 26.12
CA ALA A 330 11.59 16.53 27.41
C ALA A 330 10.96 15.13 27.41
N ALA A 331 9.78 14.96 26.80
CA ALA A 331 9.11 13.67 26.65
C ALA A 331 9.94 12.70 25.79
N ALA A 332 10.47 13.17 24.66
CA ALA A 332 11.33 12.36 23.80
C ALA A 332 12.65 11.97 24.48
N ASN A 333 13.31 12.95 25.13
CA ASN A 333 14.59 12.73 25.81
C ASN A 333 14.44 11.83 27.04
N ASN A 334 13.35 11.94 27.80
CA ASN A 334 13.11 11.15 29.00
C ASN A 334 12.40 9.82 28.72
N SER A 335 12.01 9.54 27.48
CA SER A 335 11.40 8.27 27.11
C SER A 335 12.35 7.11 27.37
N PRO A 336 11.93 6.07 28.12
CA PRO A 336 12.77 4.93 28.46
C PRO A 336 13.12 4.06 27.24
N PHE A 337 12.42 4.23 26.12
CA PHE A 337 12.57 3.43 24.90
C PHE A 337 13.08 4.27 23.71
N ARG A 338 13.63 5.47 23.96
CA ARG A 338 14.04 6.44 22.93
C ARG A 338 15.02 5.87 21.88
N ASP A 339 15.85 4.90 22.24
CA ASP A 339 16.80 4.20 21.37
C ASP A 339 16.13 3.23 20.37
N GLN A 340 14.86 2.87 20.61
CA GLN A 340 14.07 1.99 19.75
C GLN A 340 13.04 2.76 18.88
N VAL A 341 13.00 4.08 18.98
CA VAL A 341 12.08 4.93 18.24
C VAL A 341 12.61 5.17 16.82
N ALA A 342 11.83 4.79 15.82
CA ALA A 342 12.09 5.10 14.42
C ALA A 342 11.65 6.52 14.07
N PHE A 343 10.47 6.93 14.56
CA PHE A 343 9.85 8.22 14.23
C PHE A 343 9.22 8.88 15.46
N TRP A 344 9.41 10.18 15.58
CA TRP A 344 8.69 11.01 16.54
C TRP A 344 7.51 11.68 15.84
N ASN A 345 6.28 11.33 16.22
CA ASN A 345 5.09 11.99 15.70
C ASN A 345 4.83 13.28 16.49
N LEU A 346 4.83 14.41 15.80
CA LEU A 346 4.70 15.75 16.39
C LEU A 346 3.25 16.23 16.51
N GLY A 347 2.31 15.50 15.92
CA GLY A 347 0.88 15.82 15.99
C GLY A 347 0.11 15.29 14.78
N ASN A 348 -1.21 15.34 14.90
CA ASN A 348 -2.14 14.92 13.86
C ASN A 348 -3.09 16.08 13.53
N HIS A 349 -3.61 16.12 12.30
CA HIS A 349 -4.57 17.14 11.83
C HIS A 349 -4.01 18.57 11.79
N LEU A 350 -2.71 18.72 11.51
CA LEU A 350 -2.06 20.02 11.40
C LEU A 350 -2.62 20.82 10.22
N GLY A 351 -2.74 22.14 10.40
CA GLY A 351 -3.24 23.07 9.39
C GLY A 351 -4.77 23.08 9.24
N ARG A 352 -5.51 22.42 10.14
CA ARG A 352 -6.98 22.30 10.07
C ARG A 352 -7.75 23.47 10.68
N ALA A 353 -7.13 24.24 11.57
CA ALA A 353 -7.80 25.35 12.26
C ALA A 353 -8.29 26.42 11.26
N ILE A 354 -9.50 26.95 11.48
CA ILE A 354 -10.11 27.97 10.62
C ILE A 354 -9.35 29.30 10.71
N ASP A 355 -8.90 29.65 11.92
CA ASP A 355 -8.18 30.89 12.20
C ASP A 355 -6.74 30.83 11.64
N PRO A 356 -6.33 31.77 10.77
CA PRO A 356 -4.97 31.82 10.23
C PRO A 356 -3.90 32.05 11.31
N GLU A 357 -4.17 32.84 12.36
CA GLU A 357 -3.17 33.08 13.41
C GLU A 357 -2.94 31.80 14.24
N ALA A 358 -4.00 31.06 14.56
CA ALA A 358 -3.87 29.74 15.19
C ALA A 358 -3.02 28.76 14.34
N ARG A 359 -3.21 28.72 13.02
CA ARG A 359 -2.40 27.88 12.11
C ARG A 359 -0.94 28.32 12.07
N LYS A 360 -0.68 29.62 12.05
CA LYS A 360 0.68 30.17 12.08
C LYS A 360 1.40 29.80 13.38
N LEU A 361 0.74 29.96 14.53
CA LEU A 361 1.29 29.55 15.83
C LEU A 361 1.54 28.03 15.89
N GLU A 362 0.62 27.23 15.34
CA GLU A 362 0.81 25.78 15.22
C GLU A 362 2.05 25.43 14.37
N LEU A 363 2.22 26.07 13.21
CA LEU A 363 3.38 25.86 12.35
C LEU A 363 4.70 26.23 13.04
N GLU A 364 4.75 27.37 13.73
CA GLU A 364 5.93 27.82 14.48
C GLU A 364 6.29 26.83 15.59
N ARG A 365 5.28 26.35 16.33
CA ARG A 365 5.42 25.34 17.39
C ARG A 365 5.98 24.02 16.85
N ILE A 366 5.42 23.50 15.77
CA ILE A 366 5.88 22.23 15.17
C ILE A 366 7.31 22.35 14.61
N ARG A 367 7.65 23.47 13.98
CA ARG A 367 9.02 23.75 13.51
C ARG A 367 10.00 23.87 14.67
N ALA A 368 9.60 24.49 15.78
CA ALA A 368 10.42 24.59 16.98
C ALA A 368 10.65 23.21 17.61
N ALA A 369 9.61 22.37 17.70
CA ALA A 369 9.72 20.99 18.21
C ALA A 369 10.67 20.13 17.35
N GLY A 370 10.50 20.14 16.03
CA GLY A 370 11.41 19.41 15.13
C GLY A 370 12.85 19.94 15.16
N ALA A 371 13.07 21.22 15.45
CA ALA A 371 14.40 21.76 15.68
C ALA A 371 14.98 21.29 17.02
N ALA A 372 14.18 21.28 18.09
CA ALA A 372 14.61 20.84 19.42
C ALA A 372 15.03 19.36 19.42
N LEU A 373 14.29 18.49 18.72
CA LEU A 373 14.59 17.06 18.63
C LEU A 373 15.93 16.74 17.96
N ARG A 374 16.52 17.65 17.18
CA ARG A 374 17.90 17.50 16.68
C ARG A 374 18.97 17.59 17.79
N GLY A 375 18.60 18.09 18.96
CA GLY A 375 19.44 18.08 20.16
C GLY A 375 19.47 16.73 20.88
N LEU A 376 18.72 15.73 20.43
CA LEU A 376 18.80 14.36 20.98
C LEU A 376 20.18 13.74 20.68
N PRO A 377 20.62 12.75 21.47
CA PRO A 377 21.83 11.97 21.21
C PRO A 377 21.89 11.42 19.77
N GLN A 378 23.11 11.27 19.21
CA GLN A 378 23.31 10.85 17.80
C GLN A 378 22.89 9.40 17.50
N ASP A 379 22.82 8.56 18.53
CA ASP A 379 22.36 7.17 18.47
C ASP A 379 20.83 7.04 18.46
N VAL A 380 20.11 8.13 18.71
CA VAL A 380 18.63 8.19 18.69
C VAL A 380 18.14 8.73 17.35
N SER A 381 16.99 8.24 16.87
CA SER A 381 16.37 8.79 15.65
C SER A 381 15.94 10.24 15.84
N HIS A 382 16.26 11.08 14.87
CA HIS A 382 15.78 12.47 14.80
C HIS A 382 14.68 12.66 13.75
N LEU A 383 14.17 11.56 13.19
CA LEU A 383 13.15 11.62 12.14
C LEU A 383 11.80 12.01 12.73
N THR A 384 11.23 13.10 12.22
CA THR A 384 9.94 13.62 12.67
C THR A 384 8.86 13.35 11.64
N THR A 385 7.69 12.94 12.10
CA THR A 385 6.49 12.78 11.28
C THR A 385 5.33 13.60 11.84
N ALA A 386 4.34 13.94 11.02
CA ALA A 386 3.08 14.51 11.48
C ALA A 386 1.95 14.26 10.47
N GLY A 387 0.72 14.22 10.95
CA GLY A 387 -0.50 14.23 10.13
C GLY A 387 -0.84 15.65 9.68
N VAL A 388 -0.73 15.94 8.38
CA VAL A 388 -0.95 17.28 7.84
C VAL A 388 -2.20 17.29 6.95
N ASP A 389 -3.22 18.05 7.36
CA ASP A 389 -4.47 18.17 6.62
C ASP A 389 -4.50 19.45 5.75
N GLY A 390 -3.82 20.52 6.18
CA GLY A 390 -3.77 21.82 5.52
C GLY A 390 -2.37 22.42 5.40
N GLU A 391 -2.20 23.41 4.52
CA GLU A 391 -0.95 24.17 4.33
C GLU A 391 0.30 23.30 4.09
N LEU A 392 0.14 22.17 3.39
CA LEU A 392 1.21 21.17 3.16
C LEU A 392 2.56 21.78 2.73
N PRO A 393 2.63 22.73 1.77
CA PRO A 393 3.92 23.33 1.39
C PRO A 393 4.67 23.97 2.57
N LEU A 394 3.96 24.54 3.55
CA LEU A 394 4.61 25.17 4.72
C LEU A 394 5.27 24.15 5.65
N PHE A 395 4.70 22.95 5.76
CA PHE A 395 5.30 21.86 6.55
C PHE A 395 6.38 21.08 5.79
N ALA A 396 6.29 21.06 4.45
CA ALA A 396 7.23 20.37 3.57
C ALA A 396 8.53 21.14 3.32
N ASN A 397 8.50 22.48 3.44
CA ASN A 397 9.57 23.36 2.98
C ASN A 397 10.38 23.99 4.12
N GLY A 398 11.64 24.33 3.82
CA GLY A 398 12.54 25.08 4.70
C GLY A 398 13.45 24.22 5.59
N PRO A 399 14.37 24.86 6.35
CA PRO A 399 15.41 24.19 7.15
C PRO A 399 14.86 23.43 8.37
N LYS A 400 13.59 23.63 8.73
CA LYS A 400 12.87 22.98 9.85
C LYS A 400 11.63 22.20 9.40
N ARG A 401 11.65 21.71 8.15
CA ARG A 401 10.58 20.87 7.60
C ARG A 401 10.42 19.55 8.37
N LEU A 402 9.26 18.93 8.24
CA LEU A 402 9.06 17.55 8.68
C LEU A 402 9.92 16.60 7.83
N SER A 403 10.50 15.57 8.45
CA SER A 403 11.18 14.50 7.73
C SER A 403 10.20 13.71 6.86
N ILE A 404 9.01 13.41 7.40
CA ILE A 404 7.94 12.64 6.75
C ILE A 404 6.60 13.36 6.96
N MET A 405 5.80 13.46 5.90
CA MET A 405 4.41 13.89 6.02
C MET A 405 3.49 12.68 5.94
N THR A 406 2.57 12.56 6.90
CA THR A 406 1.54 11.52 6.85
C THR A 406 0.21 12.12 6.41
N ILE A 407 -0.51 11.38 5.57
CA ILE A 407 -1.81 11.78 5.01
C ILE A 407 -2.82 10.68 5.33
N SER A 408 -4.00 11.07 5.81
CA SER A 408 -5.10 10.15 6.10
C SER A 408 -6.27 10.40 5.16
N PRO A 409 -6.42 9.64 4.05
CA PRO A 409 -7.59 9.77 3.19
C PRO A 409 -8.84 9.26 3.89
N ASN A 410 -9.99 9.89 3.65
CA ASN A 410 -11.28 9.40 4.12
C ASN A 410 -11.80 8.32 3.15
N ALA A 411 -11.06 7.21 3.01
CA ALA A 411 -11.24 6.28 1.90
C ALA A 411 -12.37 5.25 2.09
N TRP A 412 -12.80 4.98 3.32
CA TRP A 412 -13.79 3.94 3.64
C TRP A 412 -15.14 4.53 4.03
N GLY A 413 -16.23 3.99 3.47
CA GLY A 413 -17.59 4.35 3.87
C GLY A 413 -17.99 5.81 3.62
N SER A 414 -17.24 6.54 2.78
CA SER A 414 -17.36 7.99 2.61
C SER A 414 -17.79 8.40 1.20
N ALA A 415 -17.97 9.71 1.00
CA ALA A 415 -18.22 10.30 -0.32
C ALA A 415 -17.00 10.26 -1.27
N GLN A 416 -15.80 9.94 -0.76
CA GLN A 416 -14.57 9.93 -1.55
C GLN A 416 -14.43 8.60 -2.29
N GLU A 417 -14.64 8.62 -3.61
CA GLU A 417 -14.49 7.42 -4.44
C GLU A 417 -13.02 6.97 -4.55
N PRO A 418 -12.73 5.70 -4.93
CA PRO A 418 -11.36 5.22 -5.10
C PRO A 418 -10.51 6.08 -6.05
N ILE A 419 -11.06 6.53 -7.17
CA ILE A 419 -10.34 7.41 -8.10
C ILE A 419 -10.02 8.77 -7.48
N ASP A 420 -10.92 9.29 -6.66
CA ASP A 420 -10.73 10.56 -5.95
C ASP A 420 -9.77 10.40 -4.77
N THR A 421 -9.71 9.22 -4.14
CA THR A 421 -8.70 8.87 -3.14
C THR A 421 -7.30 8.86 -3.75
N TYR A 422 -7.11 8.22 -4.92
CA TYR A 422 -5.83 8.27 -5.63
C TYR A 422 -5.43 9.70 -6.02
N ARG A 423 -6.37 10.46 -6.60
CA ARG A 423 -6.13 11.86 -7.00
C ARG A 423 -5.76 12.73 -5.81
N PHE A 424 -6.50 12.57 -4.71
CA PHE A 424 -6.22 13.23 -3.43
C PHE A 424 -4.79 12.93 -3.02
N LEU A 425 -4.39 11.67 -2.85
CA LEU A 425 -3.04 11.29 -2.44
C LEU A 425 -1.96 11.85 -3.39
N LYS A 426 -2.11 11.67 -4.71
CA LYS A 426 -1.18 12.19 -5.72
C LYS A 426 -1.00 13.71 -5.61
N GLN A 427 -2.11 14.44 -5.45
CA GLN A 427 -2.12 15.90 -5.37
C GLN A 427 -1.32 16.44 -4.17
N ARG A 428 -1.32 15.76 -3.01
CA ARG A 428 -0.56 16.20 -1.83
C ARG A 428 0.95 16.14 -2.05
N ARG A 429 1.40 15.15 -2.82
CA ARG A 429 2.80 15.05 -3.23
C ARG A 429 3.14 16.09 -4.28
N ASP A 430 2.28 16.27 -5.29
CA ASP A 430 2.51 17.23 -6.37
C ASP A 430 2.57 18.67 -5.82
N LEU A 431 1.79 18.98 -4.77
CA LEU A 431 1.80 20.26 -4.05
C LEU A 431 3.16 20.70 -3.53
N THR A 432 3.98 19.73 -3.13
CA THR A 432 5.26 20.00 -2.48
C THR A 432 6.43 19.71 -3.41
N ALA A 433 6.17 19.20 -4.62
CA ALA A 433 7.19 18.65 -5.51
C ALA A 433 8.15 19.72 -6.07
N LEU A 434 7.72 20.99 -6.16
CA LEU A 434 8.56 22.07 -6.68
C LEU A 434 9.76 22.36 -5.76
N ASP A 435 9.50 22.46 -4.46
CA ASP A 435 10.50 22.81 -3.45
C ASP A 435 11.08 21.58 -2.73
N ASN A 436 10.36 20.45 -2.78
CA ASN A 436 10.73 19.18 -2.17
C ASN A 436 10.35 18.00 -3.11
N PRO A 437 11.05 17.84 -4.24
CA PRO A 437 10.74 16.80 -5.25
C PRO A 437 10.87 15.38 -4.71
N ASP A 438 11.74 15.17 -3.72
CA ASP A 438 11.95 13.91 -3.03
C ASP A 438 11.18 13.81 -1.70
N GLY A 439 10.13 14.62 -1.50
CA GLY A 439 9.32 14.60 -0.28
C GLY A 439 8.83 13.19 0.08
N LEU A 440 8.96 12.80 1.35
CA LEU A 440 8.56 11.49 1.84
C LEU A 440 7.15 11.55 2.44
N PHE A 441 6.25 10.75 1.88
CA PHE A 441 4.84 10.71 2.25
C PHE A 441 4.41 9.32 2.67
N PHE A 442 3.70 9.24 3.81
CA PHE A 442 3.08 8.03 4.35
C PHE A 442 1.56 8.14 4.33
N ALA A 443 0.86 7.04 4.01
CA ALA A 443 -0.60 7.02 3.98
C ALA A 443 -1.12 6.22 5.17
N TRP A 444 -1.95 6.84 6.02
CA TRP A 444 -2.68 6.15 7.08
C TRP A 444 -4.05 5.69 6.58
N LEU A 445 -4.22 4.38 6.43
CA LEU A 445 -5.40 3.75 5.87
C LEU A 445 -6.29 3.17 6.99
N PRO A 446 -7.62 3.31 6.90
CA PRO A 446 -8.53 2.78 7.90
C PRO A 446 -8.61 1.25 7.81
N ALA A 447 -8.24 0.57 8.89
CA ALA A 447 -8.39 -0.87 9.05
C ALA A 447 -9.60 -1.26 9.91
N SER A 448 -10.03 -0.34 10.77
CA SER A 448 -11.29 -0.42 11.51
C SER A 448 -12.20 0.74 11.13
N PRO A 449 -13.53 0.60 11.22
CA PRO A 449 -14.46 1.69 11.00
C PRO A 449 -14.20 2.85 11.97
N PRO A 450 -14.40 4.11 11.56
CA PRO A 450 -14.38 5.22 12.50
C PRO A 450 -15.45 5.04 13.58
N LEU A 451 -15.11 5.32 14.85
CA LEU A 451 -16.05 5.25 15.96
C LEU A 451 -17.30 6.13 15.74
N SER A 452 -17.16 7.26 15.04
CA SER A 452 -18.28 8.13 14.67
C SER A 452 -19.32 7.44 13.79
N VAL A 453 -18.90 6.52 12.92
CA VAL A 453 -19.81 5.75 12.06
C VAL A 453 -20.60 4.74 12.90
N GLN A 454 -19.92 4.02 13.80
CA GLN A 454 -20.57 3.06 14.70
C GLN A 454 -21.58 3.78 15.63
N ALA A 455 -21.17 4.89 16.23
CA ALA A 455 -22.04 5.73 17.06
C ALA A 455 -23.22 6.32 16.26
N SER A 456 -23.06 6.58 14.96
CA SER A 456 -24.16 7.05 14.11
C SER A 456 -25.23 5.99 13.82
N ILE A 457 -24.92 4.70 14.03
CA ILE A 457 -25.86 3.59 13.81
C ILE A 457 -26.62 3.24 15.10
N TRP A 458 -25.91 3.02 16.22
CA TRP A 458 -26.51 2.59 17.49
C TRP A 458 -26.45 3.61 18.62
N GLY A 459 -25.77 4.75 18.45
CA GLY A 459 -25.58 5.71 19.53
C GLY A 459 -24.75 5.13 20.66
N ARG A 460 -25.30 5.15 21.88
CA ARG A 460 -24.72 4.52 23.07
C ARG A 460 -25.18 3.09 23.29
N ASP A 461 -26.09 2.59 22.44
CA ASP A 461 -26.59 1.23 22.56
C ASP A 461 -25.49 0.24 22.15
N GLN A 462 -25.46 -0.92 22.81
CA GLN A 462 -24.54 -1.98 22.42
C GLN A 462 -24.94 -2.50 21.02
N PRO A 463 -24.02 -2.52 20.05
CA PRO A 463 -24.29 -3.12 18.75
C PRO A 463 -24.69 -4.59 18.90
N PRO A 464 -25.55 -5.11 18.02
CA PRO A 464 -25.86 -6.52 18.00
C PRO A 464 -24.60 -7.35 17.68
N SER A 465 -24.57 -8.57 18.22
CA SER A 465 -23.47 -9.54 18.05
C SER A 465 -23.12 -9.84 16.58
N TRP A 466 -24.12 -9.79 15.70
CA TRP A 466 -24.01 -10.12 14.27
C TRP A 466 -23.71 -8.92 13.36
N GLY A 467 -23.79 -7.68 13.87
CA GLY A 467 -24.04 -6.51 13.02
C GLY A 467 -23.14 -5.31 13.26
N THR A 468 -21.83 -5.48 13.42
CA THR A 468 -20.88 -4.36 13.51
C THR A 468 -20.45 -3.88 12.11
N PRO A 469 -20.24 -2.57 11.87
CA PRO A 469 -19.60 -2.09 10.64
C PRO A 469 -18.18 -2.65 10.59
N ARG A 470 -17.68 -3.00 9.40
CA ARG A 470 -16.34 -3.55 9.24
C ARG A 470 -15.71 -3.11 7.92
N VAL A 471 -14.41 -2.83 7.95
CA VAL A 471 -13.60 -2.66 6.74
C VAL A 471 -13.31 -4.04 6.17
N GLN A 472 -13.65 -4.27 4.90
CA GLN A 472 -13.40 -5.55 4.24
C GLN A 472 -11.95 -5.68 3.76
N PRO A 473 -11.39 -6.90 3.71
CA PRO A 473 -10.08 -7.18 3.11
C PRO A 473 -9.89 -6.48 1.75
N GLU A 474 -10.87 -6.62 0.86
CA GLU A 474 -10.83 -6.04 -0.48
C GLU A 474 -10.74 -4.51 -0.48
N GLN A 475 -11.43 -3.85 0.45
CA GLN A 475 -11.38 -2.39 0.56
C GLN A 475 -9.99 -1.93 1.03
N LEU A 476 -9.43 -2.61 2.02
CA LEU A 476 -8.09 -2.32 2.52
C LEU A 476 -7.01 -2.52 1.45
N ARG A 477 -7.11 -3.61 0.67
CA ARG A 477 -6.23 -3.86 -0.46
C ARG A 477 -6.33 -2.79 -1.54
N LEU A 478 -7.55 -2.35 -1.89
CA LEU A 478 -7.73 -1.22 -2.81
C LEU A 478 -7.01 0.02 -2.30
N PHE A 479 -7.29 0.46 -1.08
CA PHE A 479 -6.71 1.70 -0.54
C PHE A 479 -5.18 1.67 -0.49
N THR A 480 -4.61 0.50 -0.20
CA THR A 480 -3.16 0.28 -0.20
C THR A 480 -2.58 0.46 -1.60
N TYR A 481 -3.16 -0.20 -2.60
CA TYR A 481 -2.69 -0.07 -3.99
C TYR A 481 -2.87 1.35 -4.54
N LEU A 482 -3.92 2.07 -4.14
CA LEU A 482 -4.10 3.49 -4.51
C LEU A 482 -2.99 4.36 -3.94
N ALA A 483 -2.57 4.13 -2.70
CA ALA A 483 -1.47 4.86 -2.07
C ALA A 483 -0.11 4.53 -2.72
N LEU A 484 0.16 3.24 -2.99
CA LEU A 484 1.36 2.81 -3.70
C LEU A 484 1.42 3.41 -5.12
N ALA A 485 0.30 3.39 -5.86
CA ALA A 485 0.18 3.99 -7.18
C ALA A 485 0.38 5.51 -7.15
N ALA A 486 0.00 6.19 -6.05
CA ALA A 486 0.26 7.60 -5.83
C ALA A 486 1.72 7.90 -5.43
N GLY A 487 2.55 6.86 -5.23
CA GLY A 487 3.98 6.96 -4.91
C GLY A 487 4.26 7.26 -3.44
N TYR A 488 3.38 6.82 -2.54
CA TYR A 488 3.63 6.86 -1.11
C TYR A 488 4.63 5.77 -0.75
N ARG A 489 5.67 6.15 0.00
CA ARG A 489 6.82 5.29 0.34
C ARG A 489 6.77 4.76 1.78
N GLY A 490 5.56 4.69 2.32
CA GLY A 490 5.22 4.07 3.59
C GLY A 490 3.71 4.00 3.77
N ILE A 491 3.23 2.92 4.38
CA ILE A 491 1.81 2.66 4.64
C ILE A 491 1.62 2.44 6.13
N GLY A 492 0.67 3.15 6.72
CA GLY A 492 0.21 2.96 8.07
C GLY A 492 -1.22 2.43 8.09
N PHE A 493 -1.53 1.50 8.99
CA PHE A 493 -2.89 1.00 9.19
C PHE A 493 -3.45 1.45 10.53
N ARG A 494 -4.66 2.02 10.53
CA ARG A 494 -5.38 2.43 11.74
C ARG A 494 -6.44 1.41 12.11
N GLY A 495 -6.12 0.57 13.09
CA GLY A 495 -7.04 -0.39 13.68
C GLY A 495 -7.43 -0.01 15.11
N ASP A 496 -8.12 -0.94 15.76
CA ASP A 496 -8.53 -0.90 17.15
C ASP A 496 -8.33 -2.29 17.79
N ALA A 497 -8.76 -2.44 19.05
CA ALA A 497 -8.70 -3.71 19.78
C ALA A 497 -9.38 -4.88 19.01
N GLY A 498 -10.40 -4.56 18.22
CA GLY A 498 -11.17 -5.52 17.42
C GLY A 498 -10.35 -6.20 16.33
N LEU A 499 -9.23 -5.60 15.91
CA LEU A 499 -8.39 -6.10 14.83
C LEU A 499 -7.83 -7.51 15.09
N THR A 500 -7.46 -7.80 16.35
CA THR A 500 -6.90 -9.11 16.75
C THR A 500 -7.95 -10.07 17.31
N THR A 501 -9.24 -9.71 17.24
CA THR A 501 -10.35 -10.60 17.56
C THR A 501 -10.78 -11.41 16.34
N ASP A 502 -11.69 -12.37 16.53
CA ASP A 502 -12.27 -13.15 15.43
C ASP A 502 -12.94 -12.28 14.34
N GLU A 503 -13.43 -11.09 14.72
CA GLU A 503 -14.09 -10.15 13.80
C GLU A 503 -13.10 -9.46 12.86
N GLY A 504 -11.94 -9.05 13.38
CA GLY A 504 -10.89 -8.36 12.64
C GLY A 504 -9.92 -9.29 11.91
N ARG A 505 -9.97 -10.60 12.22
CA ARG A 505 -9.02 -11.60 11.73
C ARG A 505 -8.85 -11.62 10.21
N ALA A 506 -9.95 -11.54 9.45
CA ALA A 506 -9.88 -11.56 7.98
C ALA A 506 -9.11 -10.33 7.43
N THR A 507 -9.30 -9.16 8.05
CA THR A 507 -8.64 -7.91 7.69
C THR A 507 -7.17 -7.92 8.11
N LEU A 508 -6.84 -8.47 9.28
CA LEU A 508 -5.46 -8.68 9.73
C LEU A 508 -4.69 -9.62 8.79
N ILE A 509 -5.32 -10.69 8.30
CA ILE A 509 -4.73 -11.58 7.29
C ILE A 509 -4.47 -10.83 5.98
N GLU A 510 -5.38 -9.94 5.57
CA GLU A 510 -5.18 -9.14 4.35
C GLU A 510 -3.96 -8.22 4.47
N MET A 511 -3.76 -7.60 5.63
CA MET A 511 -2.57 -6.81 5.91
C MET A 511 -1.29 -7.63 5.79
N ALA A 512 -1.29 -8.87 6.28
CA ALA A 512 -0.13 -9.75 6.11
C ALA A 512 0.18 -10.00 4.64
N PHE A 513 -0.83 -10.19 3.78
CA PHE A 513 -0.59 -10.33 2.34
C PHE A 513 -0.05 -9.04 1.72
N LEU A 514 -0.55 -7.89 2.14
CA LEU A 514 -0.07 -6.59 1.65
C LEU A 514 1.37 -6.34 2.09
N ASN A 515 1.72 -6.66 3.34
CA ASN A 515 3.09 -6.56 3.85
C ASN A 515 4.02 -7.51 3.07
N MET A 516 3.62 -8.77 2.85
CA MET A 516 4.40 -9.71 2.02
C MET A 516 4.57 -9.22 0.56
N GLU A 517 3.53 -8.62 -0.05
CA GLU A 517 3.60 -8.04 -1.39
C GLU A 517 4.54 -6.83 -1.44
N ILE A 518 4.51 -5.99 -0.40
CA ILE A 518 5.41 -4.84 -0.23
C ILE A 518 6.85 -5.33 -0.05
N ASP A 519 7.11 -6.31 0.81
CA ASP A 519 8.44 -6.88 1.07
C ASP A 519 9.06 -7.45 -0.21
N LEU A 520 8.27 -8.17 -1.01
CA LEU A 520 8.73 -8.72 -2.30
C LEU A 520 9.18 -7.65 -3.29
N CYS A 521 8.63 -6.44 -3.18
CA CYS A 521 8.91 -5.32 -4.08
C CYS A 521 9.54 -4.12 -3.36
N GLU A 522 10.08 -4.30 -2.15
CA GLU A 522 10.45 -3.21 -1.25
C GLU A 522 11.43 -2.23 -1.93
N SER A 523 12.48 -2.77 -2.55
CA SER A 523 13.48 -1.98 -3.26
C SER A 523 12.89 -1.14 -4.41
N ILE A 524 11.82 -1.59 -5.06
CA ILE A 524 11.17 -0.81 -6.13
C ILE A 524 10.27 0.26 -5.51
N LEU A 525 9.48 -0.11 -4.51
CA LEU A 525 8.50 0.78 -3.86
C LEU A 525 9.18 1.88 -3.05
N ALA A 526 10.25 1.58 -2.29
CA ALA A 526 11.02 2.55 -1.52
C ALA A 526 11.68 3.63 -2.42
N ASN A 527 11.91 3.31 -3.70
CA ASN A 527 12.47 4.20 -4.70
C ASN A 527 11.43 4.77 -5.68
N ALA A 528 10.14 4.60 -5.41
CA ALA A 528 9.06 5.17 -6.22
C ALA A 528 9.05 6.70 -6.10
N LYS A 529 9.82 7.36 -6.97
CA LYS A 529 10.02 8.82 -7.01
C LYS A 529 9.39 9.45 -8.25
N GLY A 530 9.06 10.73 -8.14
CA GLY A 530 8.56 11.52 -9.26
C GLY A 530 7.19 11.08 -9.79
N SER A 531 6.92 11.42 -11.06
CA SER A 531 5.66 11.09 -11.71
C SER A 531 5.59 9.61 -12.05
N ILE A 532 4.61 8.91 -11.48
CA ILE A 532 4.33 7.50 -11.79
C ILE A 532 3.31 7.48 -12.94
N PRO A 533 3.66 6.96 -14.13
CA PRO A 533 2.72 6.86 -15.24
C PRO A 533 1.56 5.94 -14.88
N LEU A 534 0.35 6.38 -15.24
CA LEU A 534 -0.88 5.61 -15.10
C LEU A 534 -1.32 5.17 -16.50
N TYR A 535 -1.12 3.90 -16.82
CA TYR A 535 -1.48 3.30 -18.11
C TYR A 535 -2.96 2.94 -18.16
N ASP A 536 -3.56 3.18 -19.33
CA ASP A 536 -4.89 2.72 -19.66
C ASP A 536 -4.91 1.20 -19.86
N THR A 537 -6.01 0.59 -19.45
CA THR A 537 -6.31 -0.82 -19.72
C THR A 537 -7.48 -0.92 -20.68
N PHE A 538 -7.64 -2.06 -21.33
CA PHE A 538 -8.67 -2.27 -22.35
C PHE A 538 -9.32 -3.63 -22.16
N ASP A 539 -10.61 -3.70 -22.48
CA ASP A 539 -11.31 -4.98 -22.60
C ASP A 539 -10.66 -5.88 -23.68
N PRO A 540 -10.92 -7.19 -23.68
CA PRO A 540 -10.43 -8.08 -24.73
C PRO A 540 -10.88 -7.61 -26.11
N ASP A 541 -9.99 -7.76 -27.10
CA ASP A 541 -10.32 -7.45 -28.50
C ASP A 541 -11.57 -8.24 -28.91
N PRO A 542 -12.52 -7.62 -29.62
CA PRO A 542 -13.70 -8.33 -30.09
C PRO A 542 -13.25 -9.50 -30.98
N PRO A 543 -13.91 -10.67 -30.89
CA PRO A 543 -13.56 -11.79 -31.74
C PRO A 543 -13.63 -11.36 -33.21
N ILE A 544 -12.57 -11.66 -33.98
CA ILE A 544 -12.53 -11.42 -35.43
C ILE A 544 -13.45 -12.44 -36.08
N LEU A 545 -14.76 -12.17 -36.07
CA LEU A 545 -15.72 -12.97 -36.82
C LEU A 545 -15.68 -12.50 -38.28
N PRO A 546 -15.27 -13.35 -39.25
CA PRO A 546 -15.59 -13.05 -40.63
C PRO A 546 -17.12 -13.05 -40.75
N PRO A 547 -17.74 -12.03 -41.40
CA PRO A 547 -19.19 -12.03 -41.56
C PRO A 547 -19.61 -13.31 -42.28
N LEU A 548 -20.62 -14.00 -41.74
CA LEU A 548 -21.21 -15.20 -42.35
C LEU A 548 -21.56 -14.90 -43.82
N GLY A 549 -20.83 -15.53 -44.76
CA GLY A 549 -21.04 -15.41 -46.20
C GLY A 549 -20.16 -14.40 -46.97
N SER A 550 -19.03 -13.93 -46.42
CA SER A 550 -18.21 -12.90 -47.09
C SER A 550 -17.24 -13.44 -48.17
N SER A 551 -17.32 -12.85 -49.37
CA SER A 551 -16.47 -13.08 -50.55
C SER A 551 -15.03 -12.56 -50.35
N PRO A 552 -14.00 -13.15 -51.01
CA PRO A 552 -12.57 -12.79 -50.88
C PRO A 552 -12.20 -11.33 -51.25
N THR A 553 -13.15 -10.48 -51.62
CA THR A 553 -12.93 -9.06 -51.98
C THR A 553 -13.35 -8.06 -50.89
N LEU A 554 -13.74 -8.50 -49.68
CA LEU A 554 -14.21 -7.56 -48.65
C LEU A 554 -13.06 -6.73 -48.04
N LYS A 555 -13.17 -5.41 -48.16
CA LYS A 555 -12.28 -4.44 -47.49
C LYS A 555 -12.23 -4.71 -45.99
N VAL A 556 -11.02 -4.76 -45.43
CA VAL A 556 -10.77 -4.84 -43.98
C VAL A 556 -11.66 -3.80 -43.29
N VAL A 557 -12.61 -4.26 -42.49
CA VAL A 557 -13.46 -3.39 -41.68
C VAL A 557 -12.54 -2.67 -40.70
N LYS A 558 -12.48 -1.34 -40.78
CA LYS A 558 -11.75 -0.54 -39.78
C LYS A 558 -12.40 -0.77 -38.42
N THR A 559 -11.78 -1.57 -37.57
CA THR A 559 -12.23 -1.76 -36.18
C THR A 559 -12.11 -0.44 -35.46
N LYS A 560 -13.20 0.02 -34.83
CA LYS A 560 -13.18 1.23 -34.01
C LYS A 560 -12.20 1.00 -32.84
N GLU A 561 -11.32 1.96 -32.60
CA GLU A 561 -10.41 1.94 -31.46
C GLU A 561 -11.22 1.75 -30.17
N MET A 562 -10.83 0.73 -29.39
CA MET A 562 -11.50 0.44 -28.13
C MET A 562 -11.23 1.58 -27.15
N ARG A 563 -12.29 2.03 -26.48
CA ARG A 563 -12.12 3.01 -25.41
C ARG A 563 -11.39 2.32 -24.24
N PRO A 564 -10.51 3.04 -23.54
CA PRO A 564 -9.95 2.56 -22.29
C PRO A 564 -11.05 2.11 -21.33
N HIS A 565 -10.76 1.09 -20.53
CA HIS A 565 -11.60 0.67 -19.44
C HIS A 565 -11.81 1.86 -18.49
N PRO A 566 -13.06 2.12 -18.04
CA PRO A 566 -13.38 3.35 -17.33
C PRO A 566 -12.70 3.43 -15.95
N SER A 567 -12.52 2.31 -15.26
CA SER A 567 -12.01 2.27 -13.88
C SER A 567 -10.66 1.59 -13.70
N ILE A 568 -10.38 0.47 -14.36
CA ILE A 568 -9.12 -0.26 -14.21
C ILE A 568 -7.95 0.48 -14.87
N LYS A 569 -6.90 0.73 -14.09
CA LYS A 569 -5.65 1.39 -14.52
C LYS A 569 -4.42 0.63 -14.01
N ALA A 570 -3.27 0.87 -14.62
CA ALA A 570 -2.00 0.28 -14.20
C ALA A 570 -0.95 1.36 -13.92
N ALA A 571 -0.50 1.50 -12.67
CA ALA A 571 0.57 2.43 -12.31
C ALA A 571 1.94 1.76 -12.50
N GLY A 572 2.85 2.37 -13.27
CA GLY A 572 4.15 1.77 -13.57
C GLY A 572 5.32 2.41 -12.84
N ILE A 573 5.98 1.66 -11.98
CA ILE A 573 7.14 2.09 -11.19
C ILE A 573 8.40 1.42 -11.78
N GLY A 574 9.33 2.23 -12.29
CA GLY A 574 10.57 1.72 -12.88
C GLY A 574 11.53 1.15 -11.82
N THR A 575 12.32 0.15 -12.20
CA THR A 575 13.43 -0.34 -11.36
C THR A 575 14.62 0.60 -11.40
N LEU A 576 15.45 0.58 -10.34
CA LEU A 576 16.66 1.42 -10.24
C LEU A 576 17.69 1.15 -11.35
N ASP A 577 17.80 -0.10 -11.80
CA ASP A 577 18.69 -0.51 -12.88
C ASP A 577 18.11 -0.24 -14.28
N HIS A 578 16.89 0.31 -14.35
CA HIS A 578 16.15 0.59 -15.57
C HIS A 578 15.91 -0.63 -16.47
N LYS A 579 16.02 -1.85 -15.92
CA LYS A 579 15.77 -3.11 -16.66
C LYS A 579 14.35 -3.62 -16.54
N GLY A 580 13.53 -3.02 -15.68
CA GLY A 580 12.15 -3.43 -15.48
C GLY A 580 11.21 -2.33 -15.02
N THR A 581 9.93 -2.68 -14.96
CA THR A 581 8.84 -1.84 -14.48
C THR A 581 7.86 -2.72 -13.72
N LEU A 582 7.57 -2.34 -12.49
CA LEU A 582 6.52 -2.91 -11.66
C LEU A 582 5.19 -2.20 -11.98
N LEU A 583 4.20 -2.95 -12.44
CA LEU A 583 2.85 -2.47 -12.69
C LEU A 583 1.95 -2.83 -11.52
N LEU A 584 1.33 -1.82 -10.93
CA LEU A 584 0.25 -1.95 -9.95
C LEU A 584 -1.06 -1.81 -10.72
N VAL A 585 -1.67 -2.92 -11.12
CA VAL A 585 -2.98 -2.94 -11.80
C VAL A 585 -4.05 -2.90 -10.74
N THR A 586 -4.98 -1.94 -10.82
CA THR A 586 -6.00 -1.73 -9.78
C THR A 586 -7.30 -1.26 -10.42
N ASP A 587 -8.43 -1.72 -9.89
CA ASP A 587 -9.75 -1.26 -10.31
C ASP A 587 -10.22 -0.07 -9.45
N PHE A 588 -10.33 1.12 -10.05
CA PHE A 588 -10.71 2.37 -9.36
C PHE A 588 -12.23 2.59 -9.36
N ALA A 589 -13.03 1.53 -9.44
CA ALA A 589 -14.48 1.62 -9.61
C ALA A 589 -15.15 2.36 -8.43
N GLY A 590 -15.98 3.36 -8.77
CA GLY A 590 -16.81 4.07 -7.79
C GLY A 590 -17.76 3.14 -7.05
N GLY A 591 -18.04 3.45 -5.78
CA GLY A 591 -18.88 2.66 -4.89
C GLY A 591 -18.16 1.56 -4.12
N ALA A 592 -16.93 1.19 -4.50
CA ALA A 592 -16.15 0.17 -3.81
C ALA A 592 -15.77 0.56 -2.36
N GLN A 593 -15.78 1.86 -2.02
CA GLN A 593 -15.61 2.32 -0.65
C GLN A 593 -16.76 1.91 0.29
N PHE A 594 -17.93 1.53 -0.25
CA PHE A 594 -19.05 1.00 0.51
C PHE A 594 -19.12 -0.52 0.40
N GLN A 595 -19.26 -1.02 -0.83
CA GLN A 595 -19.26 -2.44 -1.14
C GLN A 595 -18.60 -2.66 -2.51
N PRO A 596 -17.41 -3.28 -2.56
CA PRO A 596 -16.76 -3.65 -3.82
C PRO A 596 -17.70 -4.45 -4.73
N SER A 597 -17.76 -4.05 -6.01
CA SER A 597 -18.48 -4.80 -7.05
C SER A 597 -17.66 -6.03 -7.48
N GLN A 598 -18.04 -6.73 -8.56
CA GLN A 598 -17.30 -7.90 -9.03
C GLN A 598 -15.79 -7.63 -9.16
N MET A 599 -15.40 -6.46 -9.69
CA MET A 599 -14.01 -5.98 -9.83
C MET A 599 -13.06 -7.11 -10.27
N ALA A 600 -13.39 -7.71 -11.40
CA ALA A 600 -12.62 -8.79 -12.01
C ALA A 600 -12.95 -8.89 -13.50
N LYS A 601 -11.94 -9.18 -14.32
CA LYS A 601 -12.04 -9.23 -15.79
C LYS A 601 -11.20 -10.36 -16.37
N HIS A 602 -11.68 -10.96 -17.45
CA HIS A 602 -10.90 -11.92 -18.23
C HIS A 602 -10.23 -11.21 -19.41
N ASN A 603 -9.01 -11.62 -19.72
CA ASN A 603 -8.23 -11.12 -20.86
C ASN A 603 -8.11 -9.59 -20.88
N LEU A 604 -7.77 -8.99 -19.74
CA LEU A 604 -7.57 -7.54 -19.62
C LEU A 604 -6.26 -7.14 -20.31
N ASN A 605 -6.33 -6.20 -21.24
CA ASN A 605 -5.19 -5.74 -22.02
C ASN A 605 -4.55 -4.49 -21.41
N ILE A 606 -3.23 -4.45 -21.34
CA ILE A 606 -2.44 -3.29 -20.88
C ILE A 606 -1.29 -3.08 -21.86
N THR A 607 -1.05 -1.85 -22.31
CA THR A 607 0.07 -1.55 -23.23
C THR A 607 1.06 -0.62 -22.56
N ILE A 608 2.33 -1.03 -22.46
CA ILE A 608 3.40 -0.27 -21.81
C ILE A 608 4.63 -0.12 -22.71
N GLN A 609 5.46 0.88 -22.42
CA GLN A 609 6.78 1.01 -23.05
C GLN A 609 7.75 0.01 -22.41
N ALA A 610 8.05 -1.08 -23.10
CA ALA A 610 9.05 -2.05 -22.69
C ALA A 610 9.83 -2.58 -23.91
N PRO A 611 11.08 -3.04 -23.73
CA PRO A 611 11.82 -3.80 -24.75
C PRO A 611 11.11 -5.09 -25.12
N GLU A 612 11.30 -5.59 -26.34
CA GLU A 612 10.71 -6.86 -26.80
C GLU A 612 11.23 -8.08 -26.01
N SER A 613 12.47 -8.01 -25.52
CA SER A 613 13.05 -9.05 -24.67
C SER A 613 12.38 -9.14 -23.29
N ALA A 614 11.65 -8.12 -22.85
CA ALA A 614 11.08 -8.07 -21.50
C ALA A 614 9.96 -9.10 -21.31
N GLN A 615 10.07 -9.92 -20.27
CA GLN A 615 9.06 -10.88 -19.82
C GLN A 615 8.18 -10.23 -18.74
N ALA A 616 6.93 -10.67 -18.66
CA ALA A 616 5.98 -10.20 -17.67
C ALA A 616 5.61 -11.33 -16.71
N PHE A 617 5.66 -11.06 -15.41
CA PHE A 617 5.34 -12.00 -14.35
C PHE A 617 4.30 -11.40 -13.41
N GLU A 618 3.20 -12.10 -13.18
CA GLU A 618 2.26 -11.79 -12.11
C GLU A 618 2.80 -12.37 -10.79
N ILE A 619 2.94 -11.52 -9.78
CA ILE A 619 3.60 -11.83 -8.51
C ILE A 619 2.57 -11.80 -7.38
N SER A 620 2.63 -12.80 -6.51
CA SER A 620 1.90 -12.83 -5.25
C SER A 620 2.67 -13.65 -4.21
N PRO A 621 2.29 -13.58 -2.92
CA PRO A 621 2.88 -14.45 -1.89
C PRO A 621 2.65 -15.95 -2.14
N GLY A 622 1.64 -16.30 -2.94
CA GLY A 622 1.29 -17.68 -3.26
C GLY A 622 1.92 -18.24 -4.54
N ASP A 623 2.24 -17.39 -5.51
CA ASP A 623 2.71 -17.80 -6.84
C ASP A 623 3.44 -16.67 -7.60
N VAL A 624 4.34 -17.06 -8.50
CA VAL A 624 4.97 -16.18 -9.50
C VAL A 624 4.71 -16.79 -10.87
N LYS A 625 3.78 -16.18 -11.62
CA LYS A 625 3.24 -16.73 -12.85
C LYS A 625 3.71 -15.92 -14.06
N ALA A 626 4.34 -16.59 -15.03
CA ALA A 626 4.66 -15.97 -16.31
C ALA A 626 3.38 -15.66 -17.11
N ILE A 627 3.33 -14.46 -17.71
CA ILE A 627 2.24 -14.04 -18.58
C ILE A 627 2.68 -14.26 -20.03
N ASP A 628 2.23 -15.37 -20.61
CA ASP A 628 2.63 -15.79 -21.96
C ASP A 628 2.00 -14.93 -23.07
N MET A 629 0.82 -14.36 -22.80
CA MET A 629 0.06 -13.54 -23.76
C MET A 629 0.60 -12.11 -23.85
N ARG A 630 1.80 -11.99 -24.45
CA ARG A 630 2.43 -10.71 -24.78
C ARG A 630 2.57 -10.54 -26.29
N GLN A 631 2.33 -9.33 -26.78
CA GLN A 631 2.48 -9.03 -28.20
C GLN A 631 3.05 -7.62 -28.40
N ARG A 632 3.98 -7.48 -29.36
CA ARG A 632 4.44 -6.16 -29.80
C ARG A 632 3.34 -5.48 -30.62
N VAL A 633 2.95 -4.28 -30.22
CA VAL A 633 1.94 -3.45 -30.88
C VAL A 633 2.47 -2.03 -31.11
N PRO A 634 1.88 -1.23 -32.01
CA PRO A 634 2.15 0.20 -32.05
C PRO A 634 1.91 0.79 -30.65
N GLY A 635 2.91 1.51 -30.12
CA GLY A 635 2.85 2.07 -28.77
C GLY A 635 3.42 1.19 -27.66
N GLY A 636 3.99 0.01 -27.94
CA GLY A 636 4.80 -0.73 -26.95
C GLY A 636 4.56 -2.24 -26.93
N VAL A 637 4.65 -2.83 -25.74
CA VAL A 637 4.32 -4.24 -25.49
C VAL A 637 2.94 -4.30 -24.86
N ARG A 638 2.03 -5.05 -25.49
CA ARG A 638 0.72 -5.39 -24.93
C ARG A 638 0.84 -6.64 -24.09
N ILE A 639 0.35 -6.58 -22.86
CA ILE A 639 0.27 -7.68 -21.90
C ILE A 639 -1.22 -7.98 -21.70
N THR A 640 -1.60 -9.25 -21.82
CA THR A 640 -2.98 -9.71 -21.61
C THR A 640 -3.07 -10.52 -20.32
N LEU A 641 -3.76 -9.98 -19.32
CA LEU A 641 -4.03 -10.68 -18.07
C LEU A 641 -5.20 -11.65 -18.24
N PRO A 642 -4.99 -12.97 -18.09
CA PRO A 642 -6.05 -13.95 -18.33
C PRO A 642 -7.19 -13.87 -17.31
N ASP A 643 -6.87 -13.62 -16.03
CA ASP A 643 -7.83 -13.57 -14.93
C ASP A 643 -7.43 -12.44 -13.97
N PHE A 644 -7.85 -11.21 -14.29
CA PHE A 644 -7.64 -10.05 -13.42
C PHE A 644 -8.67 -10.06 -12.28
N GLY A 645 -8.20 -9.95 -11.04
CA GLY A 645 -9.01 -9.75 -9.85
C GLY A 645 -9.19 -8.28 -9.50
N LEU A 646 -9.13 -7.96 -8.21
CA LEU A 646 -9.26 -6.59 -7.69
C LEU A 646 -8.01 -5.74 -7.97
N THR A 647 -6.86 -6.36 -7.76
CA THR A 647 -5.53 -5.84 -8.01
C THR A 647 -4.69 -6.95 -8.64
N SER A 648 -3.63 -6.57 -9.35
CA SER A 648 -2.60 -7.50 -9.84
C SER A 648 -1.24 -6.79 -9.83
N LEU A 649 -0.22 -7.48 -9.37
CA LEU A 649 1.15 -6.99 -9.26
C LEU A 649 1.97 -7.65 -10.38
N ILE A 650 2.40 -6.86 -11.37
CA ILE A 650 3.08 -7.41 -12.54
C ILE A 650 4.48 -6.82 -12.65
N LEU A 651 5.51 -7.65 -12.63
CA LEU A 651 6.86 -7.22 -12.96
C LEU A 651 7.15 -7.49 -14.43
N VAL A 652 7.43 -6.43 -15.18
CA VAL A 652 7.90 -6.53 -16.56
C VAL A 652 9.39 -6.25 -16.58
N THR A 653 10.22 -7.23 -16.94
CA THR A 653 11.68 -7.13 -16.82
C THR A 653 12.42 -7.85 -17.94
N THR A 654 13.58 -7.33 -18.33
CA THR A 654 14.51 -8.02 -19.24
C THR A 654 15.41 -9.03 -18.51
N ASP A 655 15.31 -9.13 -17.18
CA ASP A 655 16.06 -10.12 -16.41
C ASP A 655 15.33 -11.46 -16.37
N HIS A 656 15.84 -12.40 -17.18
CA HIS A 656 15.27 -13.74 -17.32
C HIS A 656 15.40 -14.63 -16.07
N GLY A 657 16.32 -14.31 -15.15
CA GLY A 657 16.48 -15.04 -13.88
C GLY A 657 15.62 -14.50 -12.75
N MET A 658 14.87 -13.41 -12.99
CA MET A 658 14.07 -12.76 -11.95
C MET A 658 12.95 -13.66 -11.40
N ALA A 659 12.29 -14.44 -12.26
CA ALA A 659 11.21 -15.33 -11.84
C ALA A 659 11.68 -16.38 -10.83
N ASP A 660 12.81 -17.02 -11.08
CA ASP A 660 13.38 -18.03 -10.17
C ASP A 660 13.79 -17.42 -8.84
N ARG A 661 14.35 -16.20 -8.85
CA ARG A 661 14.68 -15.48 -7.60
C ARG A 661 13.44 -15.11 -6.80
N LEU A 662 12.39 -14.64 -7.46
CA LEU A 662 11.11 -14.35 -6.80
C LEU A 662 10.46 -15.63 -6.25
N LEU A 663 10.48 -16.73 -7.01
CA LEU A 663 9.99 -18.04 -6.55
C LEU A 663 10.77 -18.53 -5.32
N ASN A 664 12.10 -18.40 -5.33
CA ASN A 664 12.94 -18.73 -4.19
C ASN A 664 12.62 -17.84 -2.99
N ALA A 665 12.40 -16.53 -3.19
CA ALA A 665 12.03 -15.60 -2.14
C ALA A 665 10.68 -15.95 -1.49
N ILE A 666 9.67 -16.35 -2.27
CA ILE A 666 8.38 -16.74 -1.70
C ILE A 666 8.37 -18.17 -1.14
N SER A 667 9.32 -19.04 -1.51
CA SER A 667 9.28 -20.47 -1.18
C SER A 667 9.10 -20.77 0.32
N GLY A 668 9.73 -19.99 1.19
CA GLY A 668 9.65 -20.15 2.64
C GLY A 668 8.34 -19.66 3.26
N VAL A 669 7.70 -18.64 2.67
CA VAL A 669 6.46 -18.03 3.18
C VAL A 669 5.20 -18.57 2.50
N ARG A 670 5.34 -19.12 1.30
CA ARG A 670 4.24 -19.60 0.44
C ARG A 670 3.29 -20.58 1.14
N PRO A 671 3.75 -21.60 1.89
CA PRO A 671 2.84 -22.48 2.62
C PRO A 671 1.98 -21.72 3.63
N ARG A 672 2.59 -20.77 4.37
CA ARG A 672 1.86 -19.95 5.33
C ARG A 672 0.87 -19.03 4.62
N ALA A 673 1.26 -18.40 3.51
CA ALA A 673 0.40 -17.53 2.72
C ALA A 673 -0.84 -18.28 2.20
N CYS A 674 -0.68 -19.48 1.63
CA CYS A 674 -1.80 -20.31 1.18
C CYS A 674 -2.73 -20.73 2.33
N GLN A 675 -2.18 -21.11 3.48
CA GLN A 675 -2.97 -21.46 4.66
C GLN A 675 -3.81 -20.26 5.15
N LEU A 676 -3.19 -19.08 5.23
CA LEU A 676 -3.87 -17.85 5.59
C LEU A 676 -4.95 -17.47 4.56
N ALA A 677 -4.72 -17.71 3.27
CA ALA A 677 -5.71 -17.41 2.23
C ALA A 677 -6.97 -18.29 2.38
N ILE A 678 -6.77 -19.58 2.70
CA ILE A 678 -7.87 -20.51 3.01
C ILE A 678 -8.59 -20.08 4.29
N GLU A 679 -7.85 -19.68 5.34
CA GLU A 679 -8.41 -19.18 6.59
C GLU A 679 -9.28 -17.93 6.38
N GLN A 680 -8.76 -16.93 5.65
CA GLN A 680 -9.48 -15.71 5.32
C GLN A 680 -10.77 -16.01 4.55
N ALA A 681 -10.71 -16.87 3.52
CA ALA A 681 -11.87 -17.26 2.73
C ALA A 681 -12.94 -17.96 3.58
N ARG A 682 -12.54 -18.82 4.53
CA ARG A 682 -13.48 -19.47 5.49
C ARG A 682 -14.14 -18.47 6.43
N ILE A 683 -13.39 -17.51 6.94
CA ILE A 683 -13.93 -16.46 7.82
C ILE A 683 -14.94 -15.61 7.05
N GLN A 684 -14.59 -15.16 5.83
CA GLN A 684 -15.49 -14.40 4.98
C GLN A 684 -16.75 -15.19 4.64
N LEU A 685 -16.63 -16.47 4.27
CA LEU A 685 -17.78 -17.33 3.98
C LEU A 685 -18.75 -17.37 5.17
N ARG A 686 -18.24 -17.61 6.37
CA ARG A 686 -19.05 -17.67 7.60
C ARG A 686 -19.82 -16.37 7.86
N LEU A 687 -19.13 -15.22 7.77
CA LEU A 687 -19.73 -13.91 8.04
C LEU A 687 -20.78 -13.53 6.98
N VAL A 688 -20.52 -13.85 5.72
CA VAL A 688 -21.45 -13.60 4.61
C VAL A 688 -22.66 -14.53 4.70
N GLU A 689 -22.46 -15.79 5.07
CA GLU A 689 -23.53 -16.76 5.32
C GLU A 689 -24.42 -16.32 6.48
N GLU A 690 -23.85 -15.88 7.61
CA GLU A 690 -24.60 -15.37 8.75
C GLU A 690 -25.48 -14.15 8.37
N THR A 691 -24.88 -13.16 7.72
CA THR A 691 -25.61 -11.95 7.27
C THR A 691 -26.69 -12.30 6.26
N THR A 692 -26.38 -13.17 5.29
CA THR A 692 -27.32 -13.64 4.27
C THR A 692 -28.50 -14.38 4.90
N ASN A 693 -28.24 -15.29 5.83
CA ASN A 693 -29.28 -16.06 6.52
C ASN A 693 -30.21 -15.14 7.33
N ARG A 694 -29.66 -14.08 7.95
CA ARG A 694 -30.46 -13.05 8.63
C ARG A 694 -31.37 -12.29 7.65
N LEU A 695 -30.80 -11.80 6.54
CA LEU A 695 -31.56 -11.12 5.49
C LEU A 695 -32.70 -12.00 4.94
N ILE A 696 -32.43 -13.29 4.70
CA ILE A 696 -33.44 -14.25 4.25
C ILE A 696 -34.52 -14.45 5.32
N ALA A 697 -34.13 -14.60 6.59
CA ALA A 697 -35.07 -14.79 7.70
C ALA A 697 -36.01 -13.58 7.90
N ASP A 698 -35.50 -12.37 7.65
CA ASP A 698 -36.25 -11.12 7.71
C ASP A 698 -37.06 -10.85 6.41
N GLY A 699 -36.95 -11.70 5.39
CA GLY A 699 -37.73 -11.65 4.15
C GLY A 699 -37.07 -10.86 3.00
N HIS A 700 -35.79 -10.52 3.12
CA HIS A 700 -35.02 -9.73 2.16
C HIS A 700 -34.17 -10.62 1.22
N THR A 701 -34.84 -11.42 0.38
CA THR A 701 -34.20 -12.31 -0.63
C THR A 701 -33.89 -11.58 -1.95
N LEU A 702 -32.85 -11.97 -2.69
CA LEU A 702 -32.53 -11.43 -4.02
C LEU A 702 -33.65 -11.68 -5.03
N TYR A 703 -34.22 -12.88 -5.02
CA TYR A 703 -35.40 -13.18 -5.82
C TYR A 703 -36.66 -12.61 -5.13
N ASN A 704 -37.38 -11.72 -5.82
CA ASN A 704 -38.69 -11.24 -5.40
C ASN A 704 -39.72 -11.50 -6.51
N PRO A 705 -40.70 -12.41 -6.34
CA PRO A 705 -41.68 -12.74 -7.37
C PRO A 705 -42.60 -11.57 -7.75
N ASN A 706 -42.66 -10.53 -6.90
CA ASN A 706 -43.46 -9.34 -7.13
C ASN A 706 -42.67 -8.23 -7.87
N ASP A 707 -41.37 -8.42 -8.14
CA ASP A 707 -40.62 -7.45 -8.93
C ASP A 707 -41.04 -7.54 -10.41
N PRO A 708 -41.61 -6.47 -11.00
CA PRO A 708 -42.07 -6.48 -12.38
C PRO A 708 -40.94 -6.67 -13.41
N LYS A 709 -39.66 -6.53 -13.00
CA LYS A 709 -38.49 -6.77 -13.86
C LYS A 709 -38.09 -8.25 -13.94
N ILE A 710 -38.60 -9.09 -13.04
CA ILE A 710 -38.27 -10.52 -13.00
C ILE A 710 -39.29 -11.30 -13.82
N PRO A 711 -38.86 -12.10 -14.82
CA PRO A 711 -39.78 -12.94 -15.59
C PRO A 711 -40.56 -13.88 -14.67
N ARG A 712 -41.88 -14.00 -14.91
CA ARG A 712 -42.70 -14.97 -14.18
C ARG A 712 -42.19 -16.38 -14.46
N LEU A 713 -41.95 -17.13 -13.39
CA LEU A 713 -41.53 -18.51 -13.49
C LEU A 713 -42.59 -19.38 -14.15
N PRO A 714 -42.20 -20.39 -14.96
CA PRO A 714 -43.10 -21.44 -15.43
C PRO A 714 -43.81 -22.14 -14.26
N VAL A 715 -45.03 -22.61 -14.50
CA VAL A 715 -45.81 -23.34 -13.49
C VAL A 715 -45.03 -24.57 -13.02
N GLY A 716 -44.72 -24.64 -11.73
CA GLY A 716 -43.96 -25.73 -11.10
C GLY A 716 -42.44 -25.52 -11.02
N ALA A 717 -41.89 -24.45 -11.60
CA ALA A 717 -40.47 -24.12 -11.46
C ALA A 717 -40.17 -23.54 -10.05
N ARG A 718 -39.06 -23.99 -9.45
CA ARG A 718 -38.57 -23.42 -8.19
C ARG A 718 -37.93 -22.05 -8.46
N PRO A 719 -38.09 -21.08 -7.55
CA PRO A 719 -37.41 -19.79 -7.69
C PRO A 719 -35.88 -19.98 -7.68
N PRO A 720 -35.14 -19.17 -8.47
CA PRO A 720 -33.69 -19.18 -8.41
C PRO A 720 -33.25 -18.76 -7.00
N ASN A 721 -32.42 -19.60 -6.38
CA ASN A 721 -31.77 -19.31 -5.11
C ASN A 721 -30.29 -19.01 -5.40
N GLU A 722 -30.01 -17.78 -5.84
CA GLU A 722 -28.65 -17.37 -6.19
C GLU A 722 -27.75 -17.28 -4.96
N GLU A 723 -28.33 -16.92 -3.81
CA GLU A 723 -27.66 -16.88 -2.51
C GLU A 723 -27.05 -18.24 -2.15
N GLU A 724 -27.87 -19.30 -2.14
CA GLU A 724 -27.40 -20.65 -1.81
C GLU A 724 -26.41 -21.18 -2.85
N LYS A 725 -26.60 -20.87 -4.13
CA LYS A 725 -25.66 -21.27 -5.20
C LYS A 725 -24.29 -20.65 -5.00
N LEU A 726 -24.22 -19.33 -4.75
CA LEU A 726 -22.96 -18.62 -4.59
C LEU A 726 -22.23 -19.03 -3.31
N LEU A 727 -22.96 -19.24 -2.20
CA LEU A 727 -22.37 -19.76 -0.95
C LEU A 727 -21.79 -21.17 -1.15
N LYS A 728 -22.53 -22.08 -1.80
CA LYS A 728 -22.03 -23.44 -2.12
C LYS A 728 -20.84 -23.43 -3.07
N LEU A 729 -20.84 -22.53 -4.06
CA LEU A 729 -19.73 -22.38 -4.98
C LEU A 729 -18.47 -21.92 -4.24
N ALA A 730 -18.58 -20.90 -3.37
CA ALA A 730 -17.46 -20.45 -2.55
C ALA A 730 -16.93 -21.55 -1.62
N ASP A 731 -17.81 -22.29 -0.94
CA ASP A 731 -17.43 -23.44 -0.11
C ASP A 731 -16.70 -24.53 -0.92
N SER A 732 -17.16 -24.82 -2.14
CA SER A 732 -16.48 -25.79 -3.02
C SER A 732 -15.07 -25.34 -3.42
N MET A 733 -14.88 -24.05 -3.74
CA MET A 733 -13.57 -23.48 -4.06
C MET A 733 -12.62 -23.56 -2.85
N ILE A 734 -13.12 -23.29 -1.64
CA ILE A 734 -12.33 -23.39 -0.40
C ILE A 734 -11.91 -24.84 -0.14
N LYS A 735 -12.78 -25.82 -0.39
CA LYS A 735 -12.46 -27.25 -0.27
C LYS A 735 -11.40 -27.66 -1.29
N THR A 736 -11.55 -27.27 -2.55
CA THR A 736 -10.54 -27.50 -3.59
C THR A 736 -9.21 -26.83 -3.25
N ALA A 737 -9.21 -25.62 -2.70
CA ALA A 737 -8.01 -24.95 -2.23
C ALA A 737 -7.29 -25.75 -1.12
N GLN A 738 -8.06 -26.28 -0.16
CA GLN A 738 -7.54 -27.15 0.90
C GLN A 738 -6.93 -28.44 0.36
N GLU A 739 -7.61 -29.12 -0.57
CA GLU A 739 -7.11 -30.34 -1.21
C GLU A 739 -5.79 -30.08 -1.97
N ASN A 740 -5.68 -28.96 -2.68
CA ASN A 740 -4.47 -28.57 -3.39
C ASN A 740 -3.33 -28.21 -2.41
N PHE A 741 -3.66 -27.56 -1.30
CA PHE A 741 -2.69 -27.29 -0.23
C PHE A 741 -2.11 -28.58 0.36
N GLU A 742 -2.95 -29.58 0.61
CA GLU A 742 -2.53 -30.91 1.11
C GLU A 742 -1.66 -31.67 0.10
N ARG A 743 -1.86 -31.42 -1.20
CA ARG A 743 -1.00 -31.93 -2.29
C ARG A 743 0.26 -31.11 -2.52
N MET A 744 0.49 -30.05 -1.73
CA MET A 744 1.58 -29.08 -1.90
C MET A 744 1.55 -28.33 -3.25
N ASP A 745 0.39 -28.29 -3.92
CA ASP A 745 0.13 -27.43 -5.08
C ASP A 745 -0.32 -26.04 -4.59
N TYR A 746 0.66 -25.31 -4.05
CA TYR A 746 0.45 -23.98 -3.48
C TYR A 746 -0.09 -22.94 -4.48
N PRO A 747 0.38 -22.88 -5.74
CA PRO A 747 -0.18 -21.96 -6.73
C PRO A 747 -1.69 -22.15 -6.92
N LEU A 748 -2.14 -23.39 -7.10
CA LEU A 748 -3.55 -23.67 -7.30
C LEU A 748 -4.35 -23.43 -6.02
N ALA A 749 -3.82 -23.82 -4.86
CA ALA A 749 -4.44 -23.55 -3.55
C ALA A 749 -4.65 -22.04 -3.32
N TRP A 750 -3.64 -21.21 -3.61
CA TRP A 750 -3.73 -19.77 -3.53
C TRP A 750 -4.81 -19.22 -4.46
N SER A 751 -4.77 -19.57 -5.75
CA SER A 751 -5.71 -19.05 -6.74
C SER A 751 -7.17 -19.40 -6.43
N GLU A 752 -7.45 -20.64 -6.01
CA GLU A 752 -8.81 -21.08 -5.66
C GLU A 752 -9.31 -20.41 -4.37
N ALA A 753 -8.45 -20.25 -3.35
CA ALA A 753 -8.82 -19.52 -2.14
C ALA A 753 -9.16 -18.05 -2.44
N ARG A 754 -8.38 -17.37 -3.28
CA ARG A 754 -8.66 -15.98 -3.70
C ARG A 754 -9.92 -15.88 -4.57
N ARG A 755 -10.23 -16.88 -5.39
CA ARG A 755 -11.47 -16.94 -6.20
C ARG A 755 -12.72 -17.12 -5.35
N ALA A 756 -12.66 -17.82 -4.21
CA ALA A 756 -13.78 -17.92 -3.30
C ALA A 756 -14.25 -16.53 -2.81
N GLY A 757 -13.32 -15.64 -2.46
CA GLY A 757 -13.61 -14.25 -2.09
C GLY A 757 -14.32 -13.46 -3.19
N ARG A 758 -13.94 -13.65 -4.47
CA ARG A 758 -14.63 -13.05 -5.63
C ARG A 758 -16.11 -13.47 -5.70
N THR A 759 -16.40 -14.75 -5.46
CA THR A 759 -17.76 -15.29 -5.46
C THR A 759 -18.61 -14.68 -4.33
N LEU A 760 -18.05 -14.59 -3.12
CA LEU A 760 -18.72 -13.96 -1.97
C LEU A 760 -18.99 -12.48 -2.21
N ARG A 761 -18.02 -11.75 -2.75
CA ARG A 761 -18.15 -10.33 -3.09
C ARG A 761 -19.30 -10.08 -4.08
N HIS A 762 -19.50 -10.96 -5.05
CA HIS A 762 -20.63 -10.86 -6.00
C HIS A 762 -21.98 -10.97 -5.26
N LEU A 763 -22.11 -11.91 -4.31
CA LEU A 763 -23.31 -12.05 -3.49
C LEU A 763 -23.55 -10.80 -2.62
N MET A 764 -22.51 -10.34 -1.92
CA MET A 764 -22.58 -9.16 -1.06
C MET A 764 -23.01 -7.92 -1.85
N PHE A 765 -22.40 -7.69 -3.01
CA PHE A 765 -22.74 -6.56 -3.87
C PHE A 765 -24.18 -6.62 -4.39
N ALA A 766 -24.69 -7.81 -4.74
CA ALA A 766 -26.07 -7.97 -5.19
C ALA A 766 -27.08 -7.60 -4.09
N GLN A 767 -26.87 -8.09 -2.86
CA GLN A 767 -27.74 -7.79 -1.72
C GLN A 767 -27.63 -6.32 -1.29
N TRP A 768 -26.41 -5.77 -1.25
CA TRP A 768 -26.18 -4.36 -0.95
C TRP A 768 -26.81 -3.44 -2.00
N SER A 769 -26.64 -3.74 -3.29
CA SER A 769 -27.23 -2.96 -4.39
C SER A 769 -28.75 -2.99 -4.33
N LYS A 770 -29.34 -4.13 -3.96
CA LYS A 770 -30.79 -4.24 -3.74
C LYS A 770 -31.23 -3.33 -2.60
N ALA A 771 -30.57 -3.38 -1.44
CA ALA A 771 -30.88 -2.55 -0.27
C ALA A 771 -30.80 -1.04 -0.60
N TYR A 772 -29.72 -0.61 -1.23
CA TYR A 772 -29.56 0.78 -1.70
C TYR A 772 -30.63 1.18 -2.72
N GLY A 773 -30.99 0.26 -3.62
CA GLY A 773 -32.07 0.45 -4.59
C GLY A 773 -33.45 0.61 -3.93
N GLU A 774 -33.73 -0.10 -2.84
CA GLU A 774 -34.97 0.06 -2.07
C GLU A 774 -35.01 1.40 -1.34
N MET A 775 -33.92 1.85 -0.72
CA MET A 775 -33.80 3.21 -0.17
C MET A 775 -34.04 4.26 -1.26
N SER A 776 -33.41 4.11 -2.42
CA SER A 776 -33.54 5.05 -3.53
C SER A 776 -34.99 5.16 -4.02
N LYS A 777 -35.69 4.03 -4.15
CA LYS A 777 -37.12 4.01 -4.52
C LYS A 777 -38.02 4.64 -3.45
N LEU A 778 -37.68 4.46 -2.17
CA LEU A 778 -38.45 5.01 -1.05
C LEU A 778 -38.32 6.53 -0.98
N VAL A 779 -37.10 7.06 -1.08
CA VAL A 779 -36.84 8.50 -0.92
C VAL A 779 -37.15 9.27 -2.22
N ALA A 780 -36.92 8.67 -3.39
CA ALA A 780 -37.23 9.24 -4.70
C ALA A 780 -38.12 8.30 -5.54
N PRO A 781 -39.42 8.15 -5.20
CA PRO A 781 -40.31 7.25 -5.94
C PRO A 781 -40.38 7.63 -7.42
N GLU A 782 -40.24 6.65 -8.32
CA GLU A 782 -40.51 6.86 -9.75
C GLU A 782 -41.99 7.23 -9.94
N PRO A 783 -42.33 8.17 -10.84
CA PRO A 783 -43.72 8.44 -11.16
C PRO A 783 -44.37 7.16 -11.71
N PRO A 784 -45.68 6.95 -11.49
CA PRO A 784 -46.38 5.82 -12.04
C PRO A 784 -46.23 5.82 -13.57
N LYS A 785 -45.70 4.71 -14.12
CA LYS A 785 -45.62 4.56 -15.58
C LYS A 785 -47.04 4.67 -16.15
N PRO A 786 -47.25 5.43 -17.25
CA PRO A 786 -48.55 5.50 -17.89
C PRO A 786 -49.02 4.10 -18.27
N ALA A 787 -50.32 3.83 -18.10
CA ALA A 787 -50.90 2.54 -18.44
C ALA A 787 -50.56 2.19 -19.90
N PRO A 788 -50.12 0.95 -20.20
CA PRO A 788 -49.75 0.58 -21.55
C PRO A 788 -50.96 0.81 -22.48
N THR A 789 -50.82 1.75 -23.42
CA THR A 789 -51.83 1.93 -24.47
C THR A 789 -51.92 0.64 -25.27
N ARG A 790 -53.13 0.28 -25.76
CA ARG A 790 -53.39 -0.94 -26.56
C ARG A 790 -52.48 -1.11 -27.80
N ARG A 791 -51.68 -0.10 -28.17
CA ARG A 791 -50.74 -0.08 -29.30
C ARG A 791 -49.26 0.10 -28.93
N GLY A 792 -48.88 0.09 -27.65
CA GLY A 792 -47.48 0.11 -27.22
C GLY A 792 -46.66 1.36 -27.63
N ARG A 793 -47.32 2.45 -28.02
CA ARG A 793 -46.70 3.73 -28.38
C ARG A 793 -47.41 4.84 -27.63
N MET A 794 -46.67 5.63 -26.85
CA MET A 794 -47.18 6.88 -26.29
C MET A 794 -47.45 7.87 -27.42
N THR A 795 -48.50 8.67 -27.27
CA THR A 795 -48.76 9.78 -28.18
C THR A 795 -47.69 10.86 -28.01
N VAL A 796 -47.51 11.73 -29.01
CA VAL A 796 -46.54 12.82 -28.96
C VAL A 796 -46.82 13.76 -27.79
N ASP A 797 -48.10 13.98 -27.46
CA ASP A 797 -48.51 14.86 -26.35
C ASP A 797 -48.28 14.21 -24.98
N GLU A 798 -48.52 12.90 -24.84
CA GLU A 798 -48.15 12.15 -23.62
C GLU A 798 -46.63 12.12 -23.41
N LEU A 799 -45.84 11.95 -24.48
CA LEU A 799 -44.38 12.03 -24.42
C LEU A 799 -43.91 13.43 -24.03
N LYS A 800 -44.52 14.49 -24.58
CA LYS A 800 -44.21 15.87 -24.20
C LYS A 800 -44.57 16.15 -22.75
N ALA A 801 -45.73 15.71 -22.29
CA ALA A 801 -46.16 15.88 -20.89
C ALA A 801 -45.26 15.10 -19.93
N GLU A 802 -44.84 13.88 -20.27
CA GLU A 802 -43.88 13.10 -19.48
C GLU A 802 -42.50 13.75 -19.46
N GLN A 803 -42.01 14.26 -20.60
CA GLN A 803 -40.76 15.01 -20.69
C GLN A 803 -40.81 16.32 -19.89
N GLU A 804 -41.93 17.02 -19.90
CA GLU A 804 -42.15 18.27 -19.16
C GLU A 804 -42.24 18.00 -17.65
N ALA A 805 -42.97 16.96 -17.24
CA ALA A 805 -43.01 16.51 -15.84
C ALA A 805 -41.63 16.05 -15.34
N ALA A 806 -40.88 15.31 -16.16
CA ALA A 806 -39.51 14.91 -15.85
C ALA A 806 -38.55 16.11 -15.79
N ARG A 807 -38.78 17.14 -16.62
CA ARG A 807 -37.98 18.37 -16.63
C ARG A 807 -38.22 19.23 -15.39
N ASN A 808 -39.46 19.29 -14.92
CA ASN A 808 -39.87 20.09 -13.74
C ASN A 808 -39.61 19.38 -12.41
N ARG A 809 -39.30 18.08 -12.42
CA ARG A 809 -38.99 17.33 -11.21
C ARG A 809 -37.61 17.73 -10.67
N THR A 810 -37.55 18.10 -9.40
CA THR A 810 -36.30 18.29 -8.66
C THR A 810 -35.53 16.96 -8.60
N PRO A 811 -34.33 16.86 -9.20
CA PRO A 811 -33.52 15.65 -9.12
C PRO A 811 -33.10 15.37 -7.68
N MET A 812 -32.93 14.10 -7.33
CA MET A 812 -32.43 13.70 -6.01
C MET A 812 -30.98 13.22 -6.11
N LEU A 813 -30.12 13.73 -5.24
CA LEU A 813 -28.75 13.28 -5.06
C LEU A 813 -28.68 12.47 -3.77
N LEU A 814 -28.77 11.16 -3.91
CA LEU A 814 -28.69 10.21 -2.82
C LEU A 814 -27.36 9.44 -2.93
N MET A 815 -26.70 9.22 -1.80
CA MET A 815 -25.50 8.40 -1.68
C MET A 815 -25.72 7.34 -0.59
N PRO A 816 -25.01 6.20 -0.61
CA PRO A 816 -25.15 5.17 0.42
C PRO A 816 -24.94 5.71 1.85
N LEU A 817 -23.97 6.61 2.06
CA LEU A 817 -23.71 7.27 3.35
C LEU A 817 -24.88 8.10 3.92
N ALA A 818 -25.91 8.38 3.12
CA ALA A 818 -27.14 8.99 3.61
C ALA A 818 -27.79 8.12 4.69
N SER A 819 -27.58 6.81 4.64
CA SER A 819 -27.92 5.85 5.68
C SER A 819 -26.63 5.22 6.23
N PRO A 820 -26.14 5.60 7.42
CA PRO A 820 -24.95 5.01 8.04
C PRO A 820 -24.90 3.47 8.00
N PRO A 821 -25.99 2.70 8.22
CA PRO A 821 -25.97 1.24 8.06
C PRO A 821 -25.69 0.71 6.65
N LEU A 822 -25.73 1.54 5.59
CA LEU A 822 -25.39 1.12 4.21
C LEU A 822 -23.90 1.22 3.91
N VAL A 823 -23.08 1.79 4.78
CA VAL A 823 -21.64 1.91 4.52
C VAL A 823 -20.88 0.59 4.68
N SER A 824 -21.54 -0.42 5.27
CA SER A 824 -21.02 -1.79 5.46
C SER A 824 -22.08 -2.82 5.08
N TYR A 825 -21.68 -3.90 4.41
CA TYR A 825 -22.55 -5.02 4.11
C TYR A 825 -23.07 -5.72 5.37
N TYR A 826 -22.22 -5.85 6.40
CA TYR A 826 -22.58 -6.55 7.65
C TYR A 826 -23.65 -5.80 8.46
N THR A 827 -23.96 -4.55 8.12
CA THR A 827 -24.99 -3.74 8.76
C THR A 827 -26.28 -3.64 7.92
N LEU A 828 -26.41 -4.39 6.82
CA LEU A 828 -27.61 -4.38 6.00
C LEU A 828 -28.91 -4.74 6.74
N PRO A 829 -28.96 -5.72 7.68
CA PRO A 829 -30.19 -5.97 8.42
C PRO A 829 -30.63 -4.74 9.22
N GLN A 830 -29.68 -3.97 9.78
CA GLN A 830 -29.98 -2.70 10.45
C GLN A 830 -30.48 -1.63 9.47
N HIS A 831 -29.97 -1.60 8.23
CA HIS A 831 -30.49 -0.70 7.20
C HIS A 831 -31.97 -0.94 6.89
N TYR A 832 -32.41 -2.20 6.81
CA TYR A 832 -33.82 -2.50 6.56
C TYR A 832 -34.74 -2.06 7.70
N ILE A 833 -34.24 -1.99 8.94
CA ILE A 833 -34.96 -1.35 10.05
C ILE A 833 -35.10 0.16 9.80
N TRP A 834 -34.04 0.81 9.33
CA TRP A 834 -34.05 2.23 9.02
C TRP A 834 -34.98 2.57 7.84
N LEU A 835 -35.13 1.68 6.86
CA LEU A 835 -36.08 1.88 5.75
C LEU A 835 -37.52 2.05 6.26
N ASP A 836 -37.93 1.30 7.28
CA ASP A 836 -39.26 1.49 7.89
C ASP A 836 -39.41 2.87 8.54
N TRP A 837 -38.35 3.40 9.14
CA TRP A 837 -38.35 4.73 9.74
C TRP A 837 -38.36 5.82 8.67
N MET A 838 -37.60 5.64 7.58
CA MET A 838 -37.60 6.52 6.42
C MET A 838 -38.97 6.60 5.72
N ALA A 839 -39.78 5.53 5.81
CA ALA A 839 -41.11 5.46 5.22
C ALA A 839 -42.19 6.23 6.02
N ARG A 840 -41.89 6.70 7.23
CA ARG A 840 -42.82 7.45 8.08
C ARG A 840 -42.88 8.93 7.69
N SER A 841 -43.92 9.60 8.19
CA SER A 841 -44.04 11.05 8.06
C SER A 841 -43.00 11.77 8.92
N PHE A 842 -42.50 12.89 8.42
CA PHE A 842 -41.58 13.78 9.11
C PHE A 842 -42.28 15.09 9.46
N GLY A 843 -42.01 15.61 10.66
CA GLY A 843 -42.66 16.79 11.20
C GLY A 843 -42.10 18.10 10.65
N ALA A 844 -42.33 19.19 11.39
CA ALA A 844 -41.89 20.53 10.99
C ALA A 844 -40.36 20.69 10.99
N ASN A 845 -39.86 21.62 10.15
CA ASN A 845 -38.44 21.97 10.09
C ASN A 845 -37.97 22.59 11.42
N LEU A 846 -36.90 22.02 11.98
CA LEU A 846 -36.26 22.48 13.20
C LEU A 846 -35.25 23.62 12.96
N VAL A 847 -34.82 23.86 11.72
CA VAL A 847 -33.86 24.91 11.37
C VAL A 847 -34.55 26.26 11.24
N LYS A 848 -34.12 27.23 12.05
CA LYS A 848 -34.56 28.63 11.92
C LYS A 848 -33.82 29.32 10.78
N GLY A 849 -34.55 29.85 9.81
CA GLY A 849 -33.98 30.53 8.64
C GLY A 849 -33.47 29.60 7.53
N GLY A 850 -33.86 28.33 7.53
CA GLY A 850 -33.41 27.35 6.53
C GLY A 850 -33.93 27.56 5.10
N SER A 851 -34.95 28.42 4.88
CA SER A 851 -35.43 28.78 3.53
C SER A 851 -34.61 29.90 2.88
N PHE A 852 -33.74 30.59 3.62
CA PHE A 852 -32.89 31.68 3.12
C PHE A 852 -33.59 32.92 2.50
N ASP A 853 -34.93 32.96 2.52
CA ASP A 853 -35.75 34.07 1.97
C ASP A 853 -35.59 35.40 2.72
N ASN A 854 -35.18 35.36 3.98
CA ASN A 854 -35.01 36.56 4.81
C ASN A 854 -33.61 36.62 5.43
N HIS A 855 -32.80 37.53 4.91
CA HIS A 855 -31.43 37.74 5.37
C HIS A 855 -31.34 38.16 6.84
N ALA A 856 -32.25 39.01 7.34
CA ALA A 856 -32.27 39.43 8.73
C ALA A 856 -32.52 38.24 9.69
N THR A 857 -33.21 37.20 9.21
CA THR A 857 -33.42 35.96 9.97
C THR A 857 -32.13 35.15 10.11
N LEU A 858 -31.17 35.24 9.18
CA LEU A 858 -29.90 34.52 9.29
C LEU A 858 -29.03 35.13 10.40
N GLU A 859 -28.91 36.46 10.43
CA GLU A 859 -28.16 37.18 11.47
C GLU A 859 -28.81 37.01 12.85
N SER A 860 -30.14 37.16 12.96
CA SER A 860 -30.83 37.05 14.25
C SER A 860 -31.03 35.61 14.74
N ALA A 861 -31.00 34.59 13.86
CA ALA A 861 -31.14 33.20 14.28
C ALA A 861 -29.84 32.58 14.82
N GLY A 862 -28.69 33.25 14.63
CA GLY A 862 -27.39 32.78 15.14
C GLY A 862 -26.64 31.85 14.19
N TRP A 863 -26.76 32.07 12.88
CA TRP A 863 -25.92 31.36 11.90
C TRP A 863 -24.47 31.85 12.01
N ILE A 864 -23.51 30.92 11.90
CA ILE A 864 -22.08 31.21 12.13
C ILE A 864 -21.30 30.98 10.84
N ASN A 865 -20.46 31.94 10.46
CA ASN A 865 -19.51 31.77 9.37
C ASN A 865 -18.37 30.84 9.82
N GLN A 866 -18.18 29.73 9.10
CA GLN A 866 -17.12 28.74 9.34
C GLN A 866 -16.13 28.64 8.17
N SER A 867 -16.06 29.70 7.35
CA SER A 867 -15.19 29.75 6.17
C SER A 867 -13.72 29.62 6.56
N TYR A 868 -13.04 28.61 6.01
CA TYR A 868 -11.60 28.45 6.15
C TYR A 868 -10.88 29.59 5.42
N GLN A 869 -10.18 30.44 6.18
CA GLN A 869 -9.53 31.64 5.62
C GLN A 869 -8.27 31.24 4.86
N ILE A 870 -8.07 31.73 3.65
CA ILE A 870 -6.86 31.47 2.86
C ILE A 870 -6.33 32.82 2.37
N ASP A 871 -5.03 33.06 2.56
CA ASP A 871 -4.41 34.31 2.14
C ASP A 871 -4.56 34.50 0.62
N GLY A 872 -4.88 35.72 0.19
CA GLY A 872 -5.15 36.05 -1.22
C GLY A 872 -6.44 35.45 -1.81
N ILE A 873 -7.30 34.82 -1.02
CA ILE A 873 -8.61 34.30 -1.44
C ILE A 873 -9.72 35.01 -0.68
N THR A 874 -10.77 35.41 -1.41
CA THR A 874 -11.95 36.03 -0.83
C THR A 874 -13.17 35.13 -0.99
N SER A 875 -13.82 34.80 0.14
CA SER A 875 -15.10 34.12 0.16
C SER A 875 -16.24 35.07 0.52
N LYS A 876 -17.38 34.91 -0.15
CA LYS A 876 -18.61 35.65 0.16
C LYS A 876 -19.76 34.68 0.29
N ILE A 877 -20.62 34.94 1.27
CA ILE A 877 -21.84 34.21 1.55
C ILE A 877 -22.98 35.23 1.53
N LEU A 878 -23.86 35.15 0.54
CA LEU A 878 -24.91 36.14 0.28
C LEU A 878 -26.24 35.44 0.07
N SER A 879 -27.34 36.04 0.52
CA SER A 879 -28.69 35.66 0.07
C SER A 879 -28.99 36.43 -1.21
N VAL A 880 -29.34 35.76 -2.31
CA VAL A 880 -29.63 36.35 -3.62
C VAL A 880 -31.04 35.98 -4.08
N ALA A 881 -31.71 36.87 -4.81
CA ALA A 881 -33.08 36.64 -5.27
C ALA A 881 -33.13 35.68 -6.47
N SER A 882 -34.20 34.89 -6.54
CA SER A 882 -34.51 34.09 -7.72
C SER A 882 -34.92 34.97 -8.91
N GLU A 883 -34.41 34.64 -10.10
CA GLU A 883 -34.83 35.28 -11.36
C GLU A 883 -36.21 34.77 -11.81
N ASP A 884 -36.54 33.52 -11.46
CA ASP A 884 -37.77 32.83 -11.90
C ASP A 884 -38.96 33.06 -10.96
N GLU A 885 -38.72 33.21 -9.65
CA GLU A 885 -39.77 33.32 -8.62
C GLU A 885 -39.60 34.60 -7.76
N PRO A 886 -40.48 35.62 -7.94
CA PRO A 886 -40.42 36.85 -7.16
C PRO A 886 -40.61 36.61 -5.66
N GLY A 887 -39.60 36.94 -4.85
CA GLY A 887 -39.64 36.83 -3.40
C GLY A 887 -38.92 35.61 -2.83
N GLN A 888 -38.63 34.59 -3.65
CA GLN A 888 -37.76 33.49 -3.26
C GLN A 888 -36.31 33.96 -3.28
N ARG A 889 -35.54 33.56 -2.28
CA ARG A 889 -34.08 33.79 -2.25
C ARG A 889 -33.35 32.51 -1.92
N PHE A 890 -32.12 32.40 -2.39
CA PHE A 890 -31.24 31.29 -2.09
C PHE A 890 -29.89 31.77 -1.58
N LEU A 891 -29.20 30.90 -0.85
CA LEU A 891 -27.87 31.16 -0.34
C LEU A 891 -26.84 30.91 -1.44
N LYS A 892 -26.13 31.96 -1.84
CA LYS A 892 -25.00 31.90 -2.78
C LYS A 892 -23.68 31.97 -2.02
N MET A 893 -22.81 31.00 -2.25
CA MET A 893 -21.41 31.02 -1.84
C MET A 893 -20.54 31.26 -3.07
N SER A 894 -19.60 32.21 -2.98
CA SER A 894 -18.63 32.48 -4.04
C SER A 894 -17.21 32.52 -3.47
N VAL A 895 -16.28 31.85 -4.12
CA VAL A 895 -14.86 31.81 -3.76
C VAL A 895 -14.04 32.22 -4.99
N GLU A 896 -13.33 33.34 -4.86
CA GLU A 896 -12.48 33.90 -5.92
C GLU A 896 -11.14 34.39 -5.35
N PRO A 897 -10.05 34.40 -6.13
CA PRO A 897 -8.84 35.11 -5.75
C PRO A 897 -9.11 36.60 -5.52
N THR A 898 -8.40 37.22 -4.57
CA THR A 898 -8.47 38.66 -4.33
C THR A 898 -7.98 39.46 -5.55
N ASP A 899 -6.91 39.01 -6.21
CA ASP A 899 -6.50 39.48 -7.54
C ASP A 899 -6.72 38.38 -8.58
N LYS A 900 -7.64 38.63 -9.53
CA LYS A 900 -7.98 37.66 -10.59
C LYS A 900 -6.79 37.31 -11.48
N ARG A 901 -5.77 38.15 -11.57
CA ARG A 901 -4.53 37.86 -12.32
C ARG A 901 -3.67 36.79 -11.65
N GLN A 902 -3.90 36.52 -10.37
CA GLN A 902 -3.16 35.53 -9.59
C GLN A 902 -3.84 34.16 -9.54
N LEU A 903 -4.96 33.95 -10.24
CA LEU A 903 -5.68 32.66 -10.21
C LEU A 903 -4.76 31.46 -10.49
N ASP A 904 -3.88 31.59 -11.48
CA ASP A 904 -2.94 30.54 -11.89
C ASP A 904 -1.81 30.30 -10.86
N SER A 905 -1.64 31.19 -9.88
CA SER A 905 -0.65 31.05 -8.80
C SER A 905 -1.18 30.27 -7.59
N PHE A 906 -2.51 30.11 -7.47
CA PHE A 906 -3.11 29.35 -6.39
C PHE A 906 -3.22 27.87 -6.74
N ALA A 907 -3.11 27.03 -5.72
CA ALA A 907 -3.47 25.63 -5.84
C ALA A 907 -4.94 25.52 -6.30
N PRO A 908 -5.24 24.75 -7.36
CA PRO A 908 -6.61 24.65 -7.89
C PRO A 908 -7.55 23.83 -6.99
N PHE A 909 -7.08 23.31 -5.86
CA PHE A 909 -7.80 22.40 -4.96
C PHE A 909 -7.87 22.96 -3.54
N PHE A 910 -9.00 22.74 -2.89
CA PHE A 910 -9.25 23.07 -1.48
C PHE A 910 -9.83 21.84 -0.81
N ASP A 911 -9.31 21.49 0.36
CA ASP A 911 -9.84 20.39 1.17
C ASP A 911 -10.87 20.88 2.16
N PHE A 912 -10.62 22.05 2.74
CA PHE A 912 -11.53 22.74 3.62
C PHE A 912 -12.43 23.70 2.83
N PRO A 913 -13.68 23.92 3.28
CA PRO A 913 -14.58 24.84 2.63
C PRO A 913 -14.11 26.28 2.86
N ALA A 914 -13.59 26.90 1.79
CA ALA A 914 -13.17 28.31 1.78
C ALA A 914 -14.36 29.26 1.99
N ALA A 915 -15.57 28.82 1.65
CA ALA A 915 -16.82 29.44 2.08
C ALA A 915 -17.65 28.39 2.84
N ALA A 916 -18.02 28.66 4.08
CA ALA A 916 -18.90 27.78 4.87
C ALA A 916 -19.80 28.56 5.84
N ILE A 917 -21.02 28.07 6.03
CA ILE A 917 -21.94 28.58 7.04
C ILE A 917 -22.53 27.41 7.84
N GLN A 918 -22.63 27.60 9.15
CA GLN A 918 -23.19 26.63 10.09
C GLN A 918 -24.54 27.11 10.64
N THR A 919 -25.49 26.18 10.75
CA THR A 919 -26.80 26.43 11.37
C THR A 919 -26.66 26.80 12.85
N PRO A 920 -27.65 27.51 13.42
CA PRO A 920 -27.81 27.62 14.86
C PRO A 920 -27.91 26.24 15.53
N PRO A 921 -27.60 26.10 16.84
CA PRO A 921 -27.73 24.82 17.55
C PRO A 921 -29.17 24.30 17.55
N ILE A 922 -29.37 23.06 17.09
CA ILE A 922 -30.66 22.37 17.02
C ILE A 922 -30.73 21.37 18.17
N ARG A 923 -31.70 21.52 19.08
CA ARG A 923 -31.87 20.59 20.21
C ARG A 923 -32.37 19.24 19.73
N VAL A 924 -31.72 18.17 20.17
CA VAL A 924 -32.04 16.79 19.80
C VAL A 924 -32.00 15.88 21.02
N THR A 925 -32.78 14.81 20.97
CA THR A 925 -32.89 13.80 22.04
C THR A 925 -32.40 12.46 21.52
N ALA A 926 -31.70 11.69 22.36
CA ALA A 926 -31.18 10.36 22.04
C ALA A 926 -32.28 9.46 21.44
N GLY A 927 -31.92 8.72 20.40
CA GLY A 927 -32.83 7.82 19.70
C GLY A 927 -33.77 8.47 18.66
N GLN A 928 -33.85 9.80 18.58
CA GLN A 928 -34.61 10.47 17.52
C GLN A 928 -34.05 10.11 16.14
N PHE A 929 -34.95 9.86 15.20
CA PHE A 929 -34.60 9.66 13.79
C PHE A 929 -34.83 10.95 13.00
N LEU A 930 -33.78 11.43 12.36
CA LEU A 930 -33.71 12.72 11.69
C LEU A 930 -33.58 12.55 10.17
N ARG A 931 -34.27 13.42 9.43
CA ARG A 931 -34.03 13.68 8.01
C ARG A 931 -33.46 15.07 7.85
N ILE A 932 -32.28 15.15 7.26
CA ILE A 932 -31.63 16.39 6.84
C ILE A 932 -31.78 16.47 5.33
N SER A 933 -32.32 17.56 4.80
CA SER A 933 -32.41 17.76 3.35
C SER A 933 -32.14 19.19 2.95
N VAL A 934 -31.51 19.37 1.78
CA VAL A 934 -31.14 20.68 1.25
C VAL A 934 -31.11 20.63 -0.28
N LEU A 935 -31.55 21.70 -0.93
CA LEU A 935 -31.40 21.89 -2.37
C LEU A 935 -30.02 22.46 -2.66
N VAL A 936 -29.33 21.89 -3.64
CA VAL A 936 -27.99 22.31 -4.02
C VAL A 936 -27.85 22.48 -5.52
N GLN A 937 -27.07 23.46 -5.93
CA GLN A 937 -26.69 23.67 -7.33
C GLN A 937 -25.25 24.16 -7.42
N LYS A 938 -24.51 23.65 -8.41
CA LYS A 938 -23.13 24.00 -8.69
C LYS A 938 -22.86 23.83 -10.18
N MET A 939 -22.75 24.93 -10.92
CA MET A 939 -22.67 24.87 -12.38
C MET A 939 -21.38 24.24 -12.89
N ASN A 940 -20.24 24.68 -12.34
CA ASN A 940 -18.93 24.26 -12.80
C ASN A 940 -18.39 23.14 -11.92
N PRO A 941 -17.82 22.06 -12.48
CA PRO A 941 -17.13 21.05 -11.70
C PRO A 941 -15.87 21.65 -11.04
N SER A 942 -15.48 21.07 -9.93
CA SER A 942 -14.24 21.35 -9.22
C SER A 942 -13.08 20.60 -9.87
N ALA A 943 -11.85 21.05 -9.61
CA ALA A 943 -10.67 20.32 -10.06
C ALA A 943 -10.68 18.88 -9.48
N ALA A 944 -10.13 17.93 -10.23
CA ALA A 944 -10.07 16.54 -9.78
C ALA A 944 -9.23 16.43 -8.49
N GLY A 945 -9.75 15.77 -7.44
CA GLY A 945 -9.12 15.69 -6.11
C GLY A 945 -9.55 16.78 -5.11
N GLN A 946 -10.38 17.74 -5.52
CA GLN A 946 -10.86 18.84 -4.67
C GLN A 946 -12.07 18.49 -3.78
N GLY A 947 -12.25 19.29 -2.72
CA GLY A 947 -13.45 19.52 -1.91
C GLY A 947 -14.80 19.43 -2.61
N GLY A 948 -15.07 20.38 -3.49
CA GLY A 948 -16.37 20.53 -4.12
C GLY A 948 -17.43 21.09 -3.16
N LEU A 949 -18.68 20.70 -3.38
CA LEU A 949 -19.80 21.04 -2.51
C LEU A 949 -19.84 20.08 -1.32
N ILE A 950 -19.97 20.61 -0.10
CA ILE A 950 -19.93 19.86 1.15
C ILE A 950 -21.19 20.15 1.97
N ILE A 951 -21.79 19.09 2.53
CA ILE A 951 -22.82 19.17 3.58
C ILE A 951 -22.41 18.23 4.69
N THR A 952 -22.16 18.78 5.87
CA THR A 952 -21.66 18.04 7.03
C THR A 952 -22.55 18.30 8.23
N ASP A 953 -23.02 17.26 8.89
CA ASP A 953 -23.75 17.36 10.16
C ASP A 953 -22.86 16.93 11.33
N SER A 954 -23.12 17.45 12.53
CA SER A 954 -22.28 17.17 13.70
C SER A 954 -22.45 15.75 14.27
N ILE A 955 -23.44 14.97 13.83
CA ILE A 955 -23.62 13.58 14.27
C ILE A 955 -22.76 12.66 13.40
N GLY A 956 -22.90 12.76 12.08
CA GLY A 956 -22.14 11.96 11.13
C GLY A 956 -20.69 12.42 10.93
N GLY A 957 -20.42 13.71 11.15
CA GLY A 957 -19.11 14.32 10.95
C GLY A 957 -18.58 14.19 9.53
N GLU A 958 -17.27 14.36 9.36
CA GLU A 958 -16.60 14.29 8.06
C GLU A 958 -16.70 12.89 7.41
N ALA A 959 -16.74 11.82 8.23
CA ALA A 959 -16.85 10.45 7.75
C ALA A 959 -18.13 10.21 6.92
N LEU A 960 -19.25 10.82 7.33
CA LEU A 960 -20.57 10.62 6.72
C LEU A 960 -21.11 11.89 6.04
N GLN A 961 -20.23 12.83 5.70
CA GLN A 961 -20.63 14.05 5.00
C GLN A 961 -20.99 13.76 3.54
N PHE A 962 -21.92 14.56 2.99
CA PHE A 962 -22.09 14.60 1.54
C PHE A 962 -20.97 15.47 0.94
N ARG A 963 -20.31 14.95 -0.09
CA ARG A 963 -19.28 15.67 -0.85
C ARG A 963 -19.44 15.40 -2.33
N ASN A 964 -19.39 16.45 -3.15
CA ASN A 964 -19.51 16.31 -4.60
C ASN A 964 -18.61 17.33 -5.33
N ALA A 965 -17.60 16.85 -6.04
CA ALA A 965 -16.72 17.68 -6.87
C ALA A 965 -17.30 17.96 -8.27
N GLY A 966 -18.26 17.17 -8.73
CA GLY A 966 -18.89 17.32 -10.04
C GLY A 966 -19.75 18.56 -10.21
N SER A 967 -20.33 18.70 -11.41
CA SER A 967 -21.34 19.71 -11.72
C SER A 967 -22.73 19.21 -11.32
N ILE A 968 -23.49 20.08 -10.67
CA ILE A 968 -24.92 19.93 -10.34
C ILE A 968 -25.65 21.10 -11.02
N PRO A 969 -25.95 21.01 -12.34
CA PRO A 969 -26.41 22.15 -13.14
C PRO A 969 -27.84 22.59 -12.80
N LYS A 970 -28.64 21.75 -12.14
CA LYS A 970 -29.99 22.06 -11.68
C LYS A 970 -30.06 21.89 -10.17
N PHE A 971 -30.85 22.72 -9.49
CA PHE A 971 -31.17 22.51 -8.08
C PHE A 971 -31.64 21.07 -7.86
N SER A 972 -30.86 20.36 -7.07
CA SER A 972 -31.07 18.95 -6.77
C SER A 972 -31.12 18.76 -5.26
N LYS A 973 -32.00 17.88 -4.78
CA LYS A 973 -32.19 17.64 -3.35
C LYS A 973 -31.21 16.60 -2.84
N VAL A 974 -30.39 16.96 -1.86
CA VAL A 974 -29.58 16.03 -1.07
C VAL A 974 -30.38 15.64 0.18
N VAL A 975 -30.29 14.37 0.59
CA VAL A 975 -30.94 13.85 1.79
C VAL A 975 -29.94 13.01 2.60
N LEU A 976 -29.88 13.26 3.92
CA LEU A 976 -29.12 12.48 4.89
C LEU A 976 -30.04 12.06 6.04
N PHE A 977 -29.87 10.84 6.55
CA PHE A 977 -30.60 10.33 7.71
C PHE A 977 -29.65 10.07 8.87
N ARG A 978 -30.08 10.41 10.08
CA ARG A 978 -29.29 10.23 11.31
C ARG A 978 -30.16 9.69 12.43
N ARG A 979 -29.58 8.82 13.24
CA ARG A 979 -30.09 8.48 14.57
C ARG A 979 -29.29 9.27 15.60
N VAL A 980 -29.97 9.97 16.49
CA VAL A 980 -29.32 10.82 17.48
C VAL A 980 -28.66 9.95 18.56
N PRO A 981 -27.33 10.06 18.79
CA PRO A 981 -26.61 9.15 19.67
C PRO A 981 -26.77 9.46 21.16
N ALA A 982 -26.95 10.74 21.50
CA ALA A 982 -27.11 11.22 22.86
C ALA A 982 -27.90 12.55 22.86
N ASP A 983 -28.49 12.89 24.00
CA ASP A 983 -29.13 14.19 24.19
C ASP A 983 -28.12 15.33 24.00
N GLY A 984 -28.52 16.39 23.32
CA GLY A 984 -27.64 17.53 23.12
C GLY A 984 -28.10 18.46 22.01
N VAL A 985 -27.12 19.05 21.34
CA VAL A 985 -27.31 19.93 20.19
C VAL A 985 -26.63 19.34 18.97
N MET A 986 -27.28 19.47 17.82
CA MET A 986 -26.67 19.20 16.53
C MET A 986 -26.58 20.47 15.69
N THR A 987 -25.65 20.47 14.74
CA THR A 987 -25.50 21.53 13.74
C THR A 987 -25.30 20.93 12.36
N VAL A 988 -25.61 21.71 11.32
CA VAL A 988 -25.32 21.39 9.92
C VAL A 988 -24.49 22.51 9.33
N THR A 989 -23.40 22.16 8.66
CA THR A 989 -22.52 23.07 7.94
C THR A 989 -22.67 22.84 6.44
N LEU A 990 -22.95 23.93 5.71
CA LEU A 990 -22.95 23.97 4.25
C LEU A 990 -21.64 24.61 3.81
N GLY A 991 -20.98 24.06 2.79
CA GLY A 991 -19.68 24.58 2.37
C GLY A 991 -19.36 24.40 0.89
N LEU A 992 -18.52 25.30 0.39
CA LEU A 992 -17.87 25.23 -0.91
C LEU A 992 -16.35 25.17 -0.70
N ALA A 993 -15.79 24.01 -0.94
CA ALA A 993 -14.35 23.76 -0.98
C ALA A 993 -13.89 23.76 -2.44
N GLY A 994 -14.03 24.92 -3.09
CA GLY A 994 -13.68 25.11 -4.50
C GLY A 994 -13.70 26.56 -4.93
N PHE A 995 -12.96 26.90 -5.98
CA PHE A 995 -13.19 28.15 -6.71
C PHE A 995 -14.55 28.12 -7.42
N GLY A 996 -15.15 29.29 -7.59
CA GLY A 996 -16.42 29.47 -8.29
C GLY A 996 -17.60 29.63 -7.33
N GLU A 997 -18.77 29.17 -7.76
CA GLU A 997 -20.05 29.45 -7.10
C GLU A 997 -20.83 28.18 -6.79
N ALA A 998 -21.49 28.18 -5.64
CA ALA A 998 -22.47 27.17 -5.24
C ALA A 998 -23.70 27.83 -4.61
N TYR A 999 -24.84 27.21 -4.82
CA TYR A 999 -26.14 27.70 -4.38
C TYR A 999 -26.80 26.64 -3.50
N PHE A 1000 -27.41 27.10 -2.40
CA PHE A 1000 -28.12 26.27 -1.44
C PHE A 1000 -29.50 26.86 -1.15
N ASP A 1001 -30.50 26.00 -1.03
CA ASP A 1001 -31.86 26.40 -0.68
C ASP A 1001 -32.58 25.32 0.16
N ASP A 1002 -33.67 25.69 0.84
CA ASP A 1002 -34.59 24.82 1.56
C ASP A 1002 -33.92 23.80 2.51
N LEU A 1003 -33.01 24.28 3.36
CA LEU A 1003 -32.39 23.44 4.40
C LEU A 1003 -33.42 23.08 5.47
N LYS A 1004 -33.68 21.78 5.57
CA LYS A 1004 -34.60 21.17 6.53
C LYS A 1004 -33.91 20.15 7.41
N VAL A 1005 -34.20 20.21 8.71
CA VAL A 1005 -33.92 19.13 9.66
C VAL A 1005 -35.24 18.77 10.32
N GLU A 1006 -35.69 17.54 10.12
CA GLU A 1006 -37.04 17.10 10.53
C GLU A 1006 -36.95 15.78 11.30
N THR A 1007 -37.82 15.60 12.30
CA THR A 1007 -37.95 14.37 13.08
C THR A 1007 -39.12 13.53 12.58
N VAL A 1008 -39.04 12.22 12.70
CA VAL A 1008 -40.20 11.32 12.46
C VAL A 1008 -41.37 11.65 13.39
N GLU A 1009 -42.58 11.81 12.85
CA GLU A 1009 -43.80 12.07 13.62
C GLU A 1009 -44.20 10.85 14.48
N GLY A 1010 -44.61 11.09 15.73
CA GLY A 1010 -45.07 10.03 16.65
C GLY A 1010 -43.97 9.23 17.35
N SER A 1011 -42.70 9.60 17.19
CA SER A 1011 -41.58 8.99 17.91
C SER A 1011 -41.47 9.56 19.34
N ALA A 1012 -42.29 9.09 20.28
CA ALA A 1012 -41.86 9.08 21.68
C ALA A 1012 -40.55 8.28 21.77
N PRO A 1013 -39.64 8.55 22.74
CA PRO A 1013 -38.45 7.73 22.95
C PRO A 1013 -38.88 6.28 23.21
N GLY A 1014 -38.83 5.45 22.16
CA GLY A 1014 -39.17 4.04 22.23
C GLY A 1014 -38.06 3.29 22.97
N PRO A 1015 -38.36 2.10 23.53
CA PRO A 1015 -37.37 1.31 24.25
C PRO A 1015 -36.17 0.99 23.36
N LEU A 1016 -35.00 0.80 24.00
CA LEU A 1016 -33.79 0.17 23.46
C LEU A 1016 -34.16 -0.92 22.46
N ASP A 1017 -33.53 -0.92 21.27
CA ASP A 1017 -33.74 -1.89 20.20
C ASP A 1017 -33.96 -3.32 20.76
N GLN A 1018 -35.22 -3.76 20.92
CA GLN A 1018 -35.56 -5.09 21.47
C GLN A 1018 -35.23 -6.24 20.50
N TYR A 1019 -34.40 -5.97 19.50
CA TYR A 1019 -34.13 -6.81 18.33
C TYR A 1019 -32.73 -7.41 18.34
N ALA A 1020 -32.00 -7.29 19.46
CA ALA A 1020 -30.57 -7.59 19.54
C ALA A 1020 -30.19 -9.00 19.01
N ASP A 1021 -31.01 -10.05 19.19
CA ASP A 1021 -30.58 -11.41 18.84
C ASP A 1021 -31.60 -12.29 18.07
N ASN A 1022 -32.85 -11.86 17.85
CA ASN A 1022 -33.87 -12.70 17.19
C ASN A 1022 -34.31 -12.16 15.81
N PRO A 1023 -34.40 -13.01 14.75
CA PRO A 1023 -34.91 -12.61 13.44
C PRO A 1023 -36.39 -12.23 13.50
N VAL A 1024 -36.79 -11.14 12.85
CA VAL A 1024 -38.16 -10.62 12.91
C VAL A 1024 -38.93 -11.13 11.69
N LYS A 1025 -39.89 -12.04 11.91
CA LYS A 1025 -40.86 -12.38 10.86
C LYS A 1025 -41.79 -11.20 10.60
N ARG A 1026 -41.48 -10.39 9.58
CA ARG A 1026 -42.36 -9.29 9.15
C ARG A 1026 -43.48 -9.81 8.25
N THR A 1027 -44.72 -9.62 8.68
CA THR A 1027 -45.90 -9.71 7.81
C THR A 1027 -45.97 -8.47 6.92
N ILE A 1028 -45.82 -8.65 5.61
CA ILE A 1028 -45.92 -7.57 4.62
C ILE A 1028 -47.33 -6.94 4.71
N PRO A 1029 -47.46 -5.61 4.93
CA PRO A 1029 -48.76 -4.94 4.86
C PRO A 1029 -49.29 -5.03 3.42
N GLY A 1030 -50.35 -5.82 3.20
CA GLY A 1030 -51.03 -5.95 1.91
C GLY A 1030 -50.98 -7.33 1.25
N SER A 1031 -50.20 -8.30 1.76
CA SER A 1031 -50.29 -9.68 1.28
C SER A 1031 -51.38 -10.44 2.04
N LYS A 1032 -52.49 -10.79 1.37
CA LYS A 1032 -53.40 -11.82 1.91
C LYS A 1032 -52.60 -13.12 2.11
N PRO A 1033 -52.66 -13.77 3.28
CA PRO A 1033 -52.00 -15.05 3.47
C PRO A 1033 -52.59 -16.07 2.49
N ALA A 1034 -51.76 -16.68 1.66
CA ALA A 1034 -52.14 -17.91 1.00
C ALA A 1034 -52.32 -18.98 2.10
N ALA A 1035 -53.49 -19.61 2.14
CA ALA A 1035 -53.81 -20.62 3.14
C ALA A 1035 -52.75 -21.75 3.10
N PRO A 1036 -52.29 -22.24 4.26
CA PRO A 1036 -51.30 -23.31 4.31
C PRO A 1036 -51.90 -24.60 3.74
N ALA A 1037 -51.21 -25.20 2.77
CA ALA A 1037 -51.50 -26.55 2.31
C ALA A 1037 -51.13 -27.53 3.44
N THR A 1038 -52.12 -27.91 4.25
CA THR A 1038 -51.99 -29.00 5.23
C THR A 1038 -51.95 -30.33 4.50
N GLY A 1039 -50.79 -30.96 4.51
CA GLY A 1039 -50.60 -32.35 4.11
C GLY A 1039 -49.45 -32.95 4.90
N ALA A 1040 -49.70 -33.34 6.16
CA ALA A 1040 -48.79 -34.17 6.92
C ALA A 1040 -48.82 -35.62 6.37
N PRO A 1041 -47.70 -36.35 6.31
CA PRO A 1041 -47.68 -37.74 5.94
C PRO A 1041 -48.08 -38.62 7.13
N ALA A 1042 -49.06 -39.51 6.94
CA ALA A 1042 -49.45 -40.52 7.92
C ALA A 1042 -48.68 -41.85 7.69
N PRO A 1043 -48.45 -42.66 8.75
CA PRO A 1043 -47.53 -43.80 8.72
C PRO A 1043 -48.15 -45.07 8.12
N ALA A 1044 -47.27 -45.98 7.69
CA ALA A 1044 -47.62 -47.25 7.07
C ALA A 1044 -48.20 -48.27 8.07
N THR A 1045 -49.29 -48.96 7.70
CA THR A 1045 -49.45 -50.42 7.90
C THR A 1045 -50.66 -50.99 7.11
N ALA A 1046 -50.35 -52.05 6.37
CA ALA A 1046 -51.12 -53.25 5.96
C ALA A 1046 -52.65 -53.26 5.65
N ALA A 1047 -52.92 -53.88 4.49
CA ALA A 1047 -54.02 -54.82 4.15
C ALA A 1047 -55.39 -54.29 3.65
N GLY A 1048 -55.78 -54.80 2.46
CA GLY A 1048 -57.09 -55.45 2.28
C GLY A 1048 -58.27 -54.67 1.64
N LYS A 1049 -58.39 -54.80 0.32
CA LYS A 1049 -59.61 -54.89 -0.53
C LYS A 1049 -60.96 -54.25 -0.11
N ARG A 1050 -61.49 -53.46 -1.08
CA ARG A 1050 -62.87 -53.32 -1.62
C ARG A 1050 -64.00 -52.78 -0.71
N GLY A 1051 -64.70 -51.76 -1.23
CA GLY A 1051 -66.14 -51.55 -0.93
C GLY A 1051 -66.70 -50.14 -1.05
N VAL A 1052 -67.16 -49.77 -2.25
CA VAL A 1052 -68.41 -49.02 -2.58
C VAL A 1052 -69.08 -48.14 -1.50
N ARG A 1053 -69.09 -46.82 -1.76
CA ARG A 1053 -70.25 -45.89 -1.78
C ARG A 1053 -71.30 -45.96 -0.63
N ARG A 1054 -71.39 -44.89 0.17
CA ARG A 1054 -72.47 -43.85 0.19
C ARG A 1054 -72.47 -43.07 1.51
N SER A 1055 -72.73 -41.78 1.39
CA SER A 1055 -73.11 -40.77 2.40
C SER A 1055 -74.36 -41.19 3.21
N PRO A 1056 -74.96 -40.33 4.07
CA PRO A 1056 -74.49 -39.12 4.75
C PRO A 1056 -74.88 -39.11 6.26
N VAL A 1057 -74.59 -38.01 6.96
CA VAL A 1057 -75.54 -37.21 7.79
C VAL A 1057 -74.85 -36.67 9.05
N ARG A 1058 -75.01 -35.35 9.16
CA ARG A 1058 -74.65 -34.42 10.24
C ARG A 1058 -75.07 -34.90 11.63
N ARG A 1059 -74.23 -34.60 12.62
CA ARG A 1059 -74.52 -33.54 13.59
C ARG A 1059 -73.30 -32.68 13.79
#